data_AF-A0A2V2BQ27-F1
#
_entry.id   AF-A0A2V2BQ27-F1
#
_cell.length_a   1.000
_cell.length_b   1.000
_cell.length_c   1.000
_cell.angle_alpha   90.00
_cell.angle_beta   90.00
_cell.angle_gamma   90.00
#
_symmetry.space_group_name_H-M   'P 1'
#
loop_
_entity.id
_entity.type
_entity.pdbx_description
1 polymer ?
#
loop_
_entity_poly.entity_id
_entity_poly.type
_entity_poly.pdbx_seq_one_letter_code
_entity_poly.pdbx_strand_id
1 'polypeptide(L)'
;MKHNKQIFFLITIIILILTLTSINAVNDTDTTTTLTKDTTTNTADIADVKTNTQSNEKKIEKIQNNNEKIIEKTQNKTTKTIQNNKNTTNKTAKTYSQYTYGYQDLYNKVQKAKTGTFYRNDVYMYLESGNYNITQPIYWGNSTTRILKIYGNNHLLDGNNYQNFITVEKGYSLELIGFKIRCTNAQRGSVIYNKGTVSIYNSIFLNSTATNGGVIYNDGGTLNIYESSFSNNYATNGACIYNNRGNVYAEDTYYSFNRAMRGGVSYSTGSYTLRNTTSKNNYASVNGGVNYNDGGNLLISNSKFLNNEAYNYGGVNYNNKYMANLNITSSQATNNQAGNGGVNANYGSMMIQSCDMNNNYATRGGVNYNFKILEIKKTTFKNNQVSTNGAVNYNDKGKITISDCTNRENIASANGGVNYNNVGRINTYYTKHINNKATRGGVNYNTGITTLDYSSLTNNYASANGGVNYNDKGTLSLNNVNSTDNSAYRAANTYNNKNGIFYAYYLTSKNEKADIDADIIVNYGTGSLSYNKFIQTNYKNSILILSKNSIEKEHNIINLTNNTKITKGVTTTFKSPVIDTYTSDINIYIGSDHIGELTKNSKGTAQTTYKFTTTGLKSFNIYYRGDLYDIYINQEVVLSGPSSTPISSSQSYNVYSYSDLLNAFRSIKSSSSNKECVINIYKDLKITTMVIWGDSYNVKKVTIKGNNHVINGQNKYKFISVKSGHTLNLENVNIQNCNCVNYAGSENNGGAISNKGILNIKNSAFKNNKANYGGAILNYDQGLITITGTTFTTNEATMHAGAIYNNGKKLNITSSTFTGNDGLTADIYNQDECIAYITSSTFKTLSNKNYNFYYDILNLGYIELNNNLFQVSRSNYYYYDLIYNDRTAYLLSNTYTGNLKTIVNDGYMDRNDR
;
A
#
# COMPACT_ATOMS: atom_id res chain seq x y z
N MET A 1 6.65 62.60 27.23
CA MET A 1 5.73 61.45 27.48
C MET A 1 4.66 61.21 26.40
N LYS A 2 4.45 62.07 25.39
CA LYS A 2 3.54 61.78 24.25
C LYS A 2 4.20 61.09 23.05
N HIS A 3 5.51 61.22 22.86
CA HIS A 3 6.23 60.62 21.72
C HIS A 3 6.44 59.10 21.81
N ASN A 4 6.62 58.53 23.01
CA ASN A 4 6.84 57.08 23.15
C ASN A 4 5.56 56.23 22.94
N LYS A 5 4.37 56.79 23.14
CA LYS A 5 3.10 56.08 22.86
C LYS A 5 2.83 55.96 21.36
N GLN A 6 3.23 56.96 20.56
CA GLN A 6 3.12 56.89 19.10
C GLN A 6 4.13 55.90 18.49
N ILE A 7 5.37 55.85 19.00
CA ILE A 7 6.36 54.86 18.56
C ILE A 7 5.94 53.43 18.93
N PHE A 8 5.39 53.21 20.14
CA PHE A 8 4.89 51.89 20.54
C PHE A 8 3.64 51.47 19.74
N PHE A 9 2.71 52.39 19.47
CA PHE A 9 1.53 52.14 18.64
C PHE A 9 1.93 51.87 17.17
N LEU A 10 2.93 52.57 16.65
CA LEU A 10 3.49 52.35 15.31
C LEU A 10 4.24 51.01 15.21
N ILE A 11 5.01 50.61 16.23
CA ILE A 11 5.67 49.28 16.28
C ILE A 11 4.64 48.16 16.41
N THR A 12 3.56 48.37 17.17
CA THR A 12 2.47 47.38 17.31
C THR A 12 1.69 47.24 16.00
N ILE A 13 1.47 48.35 15.28
CA ILE A 13 0.88 48.34 13.93
C ILE A 13 1.84 47.73 12.92
N ILE A 14 3.16 47.97 13.00
CA ILE A 14 4.15 47.34 12.10
C ILE A 14 4.23 45.82 12.35
N ILE A 15 4.09 45.33 13.59
CA ILE A 15 4.02 43.89 13.90
C ILE A 15 2.67 43.29 13.46
N LEU A 16 1.57 44.04 13.57
CA LEU A 16 0.26 43.63 13.05
C LEU A 16 0.25 43.64 11.50
N ILE A 17 0.93 44.60 10.88
CA ILE A 17 1.11 44.70 9.43
C ILE A 17 2.06 43.60 8.94
N LEU A 18 3.16 43.27 9.64
CA LEU A 18 4.03 42.14 9.28
C LEU A 18 3.34 40.77 9.41
N THR A 19 2.32 40.66 10.26
CA THR A 19 1.48 39.45 10.34
C THR A 19 0.38 39.43 9.27
N LEU A 20 -0.12 40.60 8.83
CA LEU A 20 -1.10 40.74 7.74
C LEU A 20 -0.49 40.78 6.32
N THR A 21 0.74 41.25 6.13
CA THR A 21 1.45 41.28 4.83
C THR A 21 1.96 39.90 4.41
N SER A 22 1.95 38.92 5.32
CA SER A 22 2.19 37.51 4.98
C SER A 22 1.06 36.84 4.19
N ILE A 23 -0.02 37.58 3.87
CA ILE A 23 -1.14 37.14 3.04
C ILE A 23 -1.00 37.61 1.58
N ASN A 24 -0.14 38.60 1.27
CA ASN A 24 0.15 39.04 -0.09
C ASN A 24 1.65 39.35 -0.25
N ALA A 25 2.43 38.33 -0.60
CA ALA A 25 3.75 38.51 -1.18
C ALA A 25 4.09 37.30 -2.06
N VAL A 26 3.68 37.37 -3.33
CA VAL A 26 4.38 36.74 -4.45
C VAL A 26 5.00 37.90 -5.23
N ASN A 27 6.27 38.17 -4.96
CA ASN A 27 7.31 38.37 -5.97
C ASN A 27 8.57 38.90 -5.29
N ASP A 28 9.63 38.15 -5.52
CA ASP A 28 11.01 38.34 -5.07
C ASP A 28 11.74 39.32 -5.99
N THR A 29 12.61 40.17 -5.43
CA THR A 29 13.77 40.74 -6.14
C THR A 29 14.85 41.09 -5.13
N ASP A 30 15.83 40.21 -4.95
CA ASP A 30 17.22 40.51 -5.34
C ASP A 30 18.08 39.23 -5.38
N THR A 31 18.33 38.70 -6.58
CA THR A 31 19.64 38.15 -6.97
C THR A 31 19.75 38.15 -8.50
N THR A 32 20.80 38.79 -8.99
CA THR A 32 21.25 38.74 -10.38
C THR A 32 21.58 37.31 -10.80
N THR A 33 20.87 36.74 -11.78
CA THR A 33 21.37 36.35 -13.12
C THR A 33 20.37 35.47 -13.88
N THR A 34 19.83 36.04 -14.97
CA THR A 34 19.44 35.45 -16.27
C THR A 34 18.86 34.04 -16.35
N LEU A 35 17.59 33.93 -16.76
CA LEU A 35 17.16 33.39 -18.07
C LEU A 35 15.65 33.63 -18.31
N THR A 36 15.30 33.75 -19.58
CA THR A 36 14.19 34.49 -20.21
C THR A 36 12.87 33.73 -20.41
N LYS A 37 11.74 34.48 -20.33
CA LYS A 37 10.41 34.36 -21.01
C LYS A 37 9.63 33.02 -20.91
N ASP A 38 8.30 32.97 -20.86
CA ASP A 38 7.26 33.87 -21.36
C ASP A 38 5.93 33.63 -20.59
N THR A 39 5.16 34.69 -20.44
CA THR A 39 3.89 34.79 -19.71
C THR A 39 2.68 34.63 -20.64
N THR A 40 1.68 33.84 -20.23
CA THR A 40 0.24 34.15 -20.46
C THR A 40 -0.61 33.50 -19.36
N THR A 41 -1.20 34.31 -18.48
CA THR A 41 -2.22 33.85 -17.50
C THR A 41 -3.59 34.42 -17.86
N ASN A 42 -4.55 33.51 -17.98
CA ASN A 42 -5.93 33.71 -18.40
C ASN A 42 -6.73 34.54 -17.37
N THR A 43 -7.52 35.48 -17.87
CA THR A 43 -8.41 36.38 -17.11
C THR A 43 -9.65 35.70 -16.49
N ALA A 44 -9.75 34.37 -16.53
CA ALA A 44 -10.85 33.59 -15.95
C ALA A 44 -10.65 33.25 -14.45
N ASP A 45 -9.40 33.15 -13.96
CA ASP A 45 -9.11 32.77 -12.56
C ASP A 45 -9.34 33.91 -11.54
N ILE A 46 -9.35 35.17 -11.99
CA ILE A 46 -9.53 36.34 -11.10
C ILE A 46 -11.01 36.52 -10.71
N ALA A 47 -11.94 36.04 -11.54
CA ALA A 47 -13.37 36.11 -11.25
C ALA A 47 -13.80 35.08 -10.19
N ASP A 48 -13.23 33.87 -10.22
CA ASP A 48 -13.53 32.79 -9.26
C ASP A 48 -12.90 32.99 -7.87
N VAL A 49 -11.81 33.75 -7.79
CA VAL A 49 -11.20 34.14 -6.51
C VAL A 49 -12.02 35.25 -5.83
N LYS A 50 -12.59 36.19 -6.58
CA LYS A 50 -13.43 37.27 -6.00
C LYS A 50 -14.76 36.75 -5.47
N THR A 51 -15.41 35.81 -6.16
CA THR A 51 -16.67 35.20 -5.71
C THR A 51 -16.48 34.29 -4.48
N ASN A 52 -15.33 33.58 -4.37
CA ASN A 52 -15.00 32.78 -3.19
C ASN A 52 -14.60 33.64 -1.97
N THR A 53 -13.94 34.77 -2.16
CA THR A 53 -13.61 35.70 -1.06
C THR A 53 -14.86 36.34 -0.46
N GLN A 54 -15.82 36.79 -1.29
CA GLN A 54 -17.10 37.32 -0.78
C GLN A 54 -17.98 36.24 -0.10
N SER A 55 -17.90 34.98 -0.56
CA SER A 55 -18.57 33.83 0.07
C SER A 55 -17.99 33.49 1.44
N ASN A 56 -16.66 33.60 1.57
CA ASN A 56 -15.95 33.34 2.83
C ASN A 56 -16.10 34.49 3.84
N GLU A 57 -16.11 35.75 3.39
CA GLU A 57 -16.41 36.90 4.25
C GLU A 57 -17.82 36.82 4.84
N LYS A 58 -18.84 36.46 4.03
CA LYS A 58 -20.21 36.24 4.53
C LYS A 58 -20.34 35.04 5.46
N LYS A 59 -19.48 34.01 5.33
CA LYS A 59 -19.41 32.88 6.28
C LYS A 59 -18.77 33.30 7.60
N ILE A 60 -17.73 34.14 7.56
CA ILE A 60 -17.06 34.66 8.76
C ILE A 60 -18.00 35.57 9.55
N GLU A 61 -18.75 36.43 8.88
CA GLU A 61 -19.77 37.29 9.51
C GLU A 61 -20.90 36.47 10.15
N LYS A 62 -21.31 35.36 9.52
CA LYS A 62 -22.31 34.44 10.07
C LYS A 62 -21.79 33.65 11.28
N ILE A 63 -20.50 33.33 11.31
CA ILE A 63 -19.83 32.68 12.46
C ILE A 63 -19.67 33.67 13.62
N GLN A 64 -19.30 34.92 13.35
CA GLN A 64 -19.22 35.98 14.36
C GLN A 64 -20.60 36.28 14.99
N ASN A 65 -21.64 36.41 14.17
CA ASN A 65 -23.02 36.61 14.66
C ASN A 65 -23.58 35.41 15.44
N ASN A 66 -23.16 34.19 15.11
CA ASN A 66 -23.51 32.99 15.88
C ASN A 66 -22.74 32.92 17.20
N ASN A 67 -21.49 33.35 17.23
CA ASN A 67 -20.68 33.44 18.45
C ASN A 67 -21.23 34.48 19.42
N GLU A 68 -21.68 35.65 18.94
CA GLU A 68 -22.35 36.65 19.77
C GLU A 68 -23.67 36.11 20.37
N LYS A 69 -24.48 35.38 19.57
CA LYS A 69 -25.69 34.72 20.08
C LYS A 69 -25.43 33.58 21.05
N ILE A 70 -24.29 32.88 20.93
CA ILE A 70 -23.86 31.83 21.87
C ILE A 70 -23.34 32.46 23.17
N ILE A 71 -22.62 33.58 23.09
CA ILE A 71 -22.16 34.36 24.24
C ILE A 71 -23.36 34.94 25.00
N GLU A 72 -24.35 35.51 24.31
CA GLU A 72 -25.61 35.94 24.94
C GLU A 72 -26.40 34.78 25.55
N LYS A 73 -26.49 33.62 24.89
CA LYS A 73 -27.14 32.43 25.46
C LYS A 73 -26.41 31.89 26.69
N THR A 74 -25.07 31.95 26.68
CA THR A 74 -24.24 31.46 27.79
C THR A 74 -24.31 32.44 28.97
N GLN A 75 -24.21 33.74 28.72
CA GLN A 75 -24.37 34.77 29.75
C GLN A 75 -25.79 34.76 30.37
N ASN A 76 -26.85 34.62 29.56
CA ASN A 76 -28.23 34.53 30.04
C ASN A 76 -28.55 33.23 30.80
N LYS A 77 -27.86 32.12 30.49
CA LYS A 77 -27.97 30.86 31.24
C LYS A 77 -27.28 30.97 32.60
N THR A 78 -26.16 31.70 32.68
CA THR A 78 -25.47 31.98 33.95
C THR A 78 -26.26 32.94 34.84
N THR A 79 -26.92 33.97 34.29
CA THR A 79 -27.76 34.90 35.07
C THR A 79 -29.08 34.28 35.56
N LYS A 80 -29.73 33.42 34.75
CA LYS A 80 -30.94 32.68 35.19
C LYS A 80 -30.66 31.65 36.28
N THR A 81 -29.46 31.05 36.29
CA THR A 81 -29.06 30.10 37.35
C THR A 81 -28.77 30.81 38.68
N ILE A 82 -28.40 32.09 38.65
CA ILE A 82 -28.16 32.91 39.85
C ILE A 82 -29.48 33.45 40.45
N GLN A 83 -30.53 33.68 39.63
CA GLN A 83 -31.83 34.14 40.14
C GLN A 83 -32.74 33.03 40.69
N ASN A 84 -32.61 31.78 40.21
CA ASN A 84 -33.47 30.67 40.67
C ASN A 84 -32.98 29.95 41.94
N ASN A 85 -31.83 30.34 42.52
CA ASN A 85 -31.26 29.69 43.70
C ASN A 85 -31.58 30.39 45.03
N LYS A 86 -32.67 31.16 45.09
CA LYS A 86 -33.12 31.82 46.34
C LYS A 86 -34.01 30.98 47.24
N ASN A 87 -34.46 29.79 46.84
CA ASN A 87 -35.27 28.93 47.71
C ASN A 87 -34.99 27.44 47.45
N THR A 88 -33.99 26.88 48.14
CA THR A 88 -33.98 25.47 48.62
C THR A 88 -32.75 25.25 49.49
N THR A 89 -32.98 24.95 50.77
CA THR A 89 -31.98 24.48 51.73
C THR A 89 -31.49 23.08 51.32
N ASN A 90 -30.32 23.02 50.69
CA ASN A 90 -29.50 21.81 50.56
C ASN A 90 -28.03 22.24 50.63
N LYS A 91 -27.22 21.52 51.41
CA LYS A 91 -25.80 21.84 51.74
C LYS A 91 -24.99 22.22 50.48
N THR A 92 -24.85 23.52 50.24
CA THR A 92 -24.06 24.09 49.14
C THR A 92 -22.57 23.95 49.42
N ALA A 93 -21.84 23.29 48.51
CA ALA A 93 -20.39 23.44 48.44
C ALA A 93 -20.06 24.93 48.28
N LYS A 94 -19.35 25.52 49.26
CA LYS A 94 -19.06 26.96 49.31
C LYS A 94 -17.86 27.28 48.42
N THR A 95 -18.07 27.61 47.15
CA THR A 95 -16.99 28.07 46.25
C THR A 95 -16.20 29.24 46.84
N TYR A 96 -14.87 29.20 46.78
CA TYR A 96 -14.01 30.31 47.21
C TYR A 96 -13.64 31.18 46.01
N SER A 97 -14.37 32.27 45.79
CA SER A 97 -14.18 33.19 44.67
C SER A 97 -13.50 34.49 45.11
N GLN A 98 -12.47 34.93 44.38
CA GLN A 98 -11.72 36.14 44.68
C GLN A 98 -11.38 36.93 43.41
N TYR A 99 -11.49 38.26 43.49
CA TYR A 99 -10.95 39.18 42.48
C TYR A 99 -9.53 39.56 42.87
N THR A 100 -8.64 39.72 41.90
CA THR A 100 -7.21 40.01 42.13
C THR A 100 -6.81 41.27 41.36
N TYR A 101 -5.93 42.10 41.94
CA TYR A 101 -5.52 43.39 41.34
C TYR A 101 -3.99 43.46 41.17
N GLY A 102 -3.45 42.53 40.37
CA GLY A 102 -2.02 42.35 40.13
C GLY A 102 -1.44 41.03 40.67
N TYR A 103 -0.21 40.70 40.27
CA TYR A 103 0.38 39.38 40.49
C TYR A 103 0.59 39.05 41.97
N GLN A 104 1.11 39.99 42.76
CA GLN A 104 1.39 39.74 44.18
C GLN A 104 0.10 39.44 44.97
N ASP A 105 -0.99 40.14 44.63
CA ASP A 105 -2.31 39.91 45.22
C ASP A 105 -2.87 38.54 44.82
N LEU A 106 -2.76 38.17 43.53
CA LEU A 106 -3.09 36.82 43.05
C LEU A 106 -2.31 35.74 43.83
N TYR A 107 -0.98 35.90 43.95
CA TYR A 107 -0.14 34.96 44.70
C TYR A 107 -0.61 34.82 46.14
N ASN A 108 -0.78 35.93 46.86
CA ASN A 108 -1.18 35.93 48.27
C ASN A 108 -2.56 35.28 48.47
N LYS A 109 -3.53 35.55 47.59
CA LYS A 109 -4.87 34.96 47.63
C LYS A 109 -4.85 33.46 47.33
N VAL A 110 -4.02 33.00 46.39
CA VAL A 110 -3.82 31.56 46.15
C VAL A 110 -3.19 30.89 47.37
N GLN A 111 -2.15 31.49 48.01
CA GLN A 111 -1.57 30.91 49.23
C GLN A 111 -2.59 30.82 50.38
N LYS A 112 -3.40 31.87 50.58
CA LYS A 112 -4.47 31.86 51.58
C LYS A 112 -5.53 30.79 51.30
N ALA A 113 -5.87 30.58 50.04
CA ALA A 113 -6.81 29.52 49.64
C ALA A 113 -6.28 28.12 49.98
N LYS A 114 -4.95 27.92 49.97
CA LYS A 114 -4.35 26.61 50.25
C LYS A 114 -4.51 26.15 51.69
N THR A 115 -4.43 27.07 52.65
CA THR A 115 -4.45 26.82 54.09
C THR A 115 -5.80 27.08 54.74
N GLY A 116 -6.77 27.60 53.99
CA GLY A 116 -8.11 27.86 54.49
C GLY A 116 -8.88 26.58 54.87
N THR A 117 -9.77 26.71 55.84
CA THR A 117 -10.70 25.64 56.30
C THR A 117 -11.84 25.34 55.31
N PHE A 118 -11.67 25.73 54.04
CA PHE A 118 -12.62 25.52 52.94
C PHE A 118 -12.58 24.06 52.47
N TYR A 119 -13.04 23.14 53.31
CA TYR A 119 -13.09 21.71 52.97
C TYR A 119 -13.91 21.47 51.69
N ARG A 120 -13.26 20.90 50.65
CA ARG A 120 -13.84 20.39 49.39
C ARG A 120 -14.37 21.42 48.37
N ASN A 121 -13.99 22.69 48.45
CA ASN A 121 -14.56 23.71 47.57
C ASN A 121 -13.60 24.17 46.47
N ASP A 122 -14.06 24.26 45.23
CA ASP A 122 -13.29 24.83 44.12
C ASP A 122 -12.87 26.29 44.41
N VAL A 123 -11.62 26.62 44.05
CA VAL A 123 -11.05 27.97 44.18
C VAL A 123 -11.12 28.69 42.84
N TYR A 124 -11.72 29.89 42.82
CA TYR A 124 -11.89 30.74 41.65
C TYR A 124 -11.16 32.07 41.85
N MET A 125 -10.34 32.44 40.87
CA MET A 125 -9.58 33.68 40.84
C MET A 125 -9.92 34.47 39.58
N TYR A 126 -10.30 35.73 39.72
CA TYR A 126 -10.64 36.63 38.61
C TYR A 126 -9.60 37.75 38.56
N LEU A 127 -8.94 37.92 37.41
CA LEU A 127 -7.95 38.97 37.22
C LEU A 127 -8.65 40.27 36.83
N GLU A 128 -8.42 41.33 37.60
CA GLU A 128 -8.88 42.69 37.33
C GLU A 128 -7.69 43.55 36.91
N SER A 129 -7.94 44.82 36.55
CA SER A 129 -6.87 45.73 36.15
C SER A 129 -5.74 45.81 37.19
N GLY A 130 -4.52 45.44 36.79
CA GLY A 130 -3.34 45.40 37.65
C GLY A 130 -2.06 45.04 36.91
N ASN A 131 -0.91 45.18 37.58
CA ASN A 131 0.38 44.73 37.06
C ASN A 131 0.56 43.23 37.36
N TYR A 132 0.62 42.42 36.30
CA TYR A 132 0.74 40.97 36.40
C TYR A 132 2.12 40.42 36.02
N ASN A 133 3.17 41.24 36.13
CA ASN A 133 4.54 40.74 36.06
C ASN A 133 4.75 39.66 37.12
N ILE A 134 5.20 38.49 36.68
CA ILE A 134 5.44 37.33 37.54
C ILE A 134 6.62 37.67 38.43
N THR A 135 6.42 37.69 39.75
CA THR A 135 7.48 37.97 40.72
C THR A 135 8.04 36.69 41.36
N GLN A 136 7.23 35.63 41.41
CA GLN A 136 7.58 34.34 42.00
C GLN A 136 6.59 33.26 41.54
N PRO A 137 6.99 31.98 41.44
CA PRO A 137 6.10 30.91 40.97
C PRO A 137 5.02 30.54 41.99
N ILE A 138 3.85 30.16 41.51
CA ILE A 138 2.77 29.58 42.31
C ILE A 138 2.96 28.05 42.39
N TYR A 139 2.85 27.49 43.59
CA TYR A 139 2.81 26.04 43.81
C TYR A 139 1.40 25.61 44.21
N TRP A 140 0.70 24.91 43.30
CA TRP A 140 -0.61 24.32 43.53
C TRP A 140 -0.50 22.84 43.90
N GLY A 141 -0.46 22.60 45.20
CA GLY A 141 -0.29 21.30 45.85
C GLY A 141 -0.29 21.50 47.36
N ASN A 142 -0.35 20.41 48.13
CA ASN A 142 -0.47 20.45 49.61
C ASN A 142 -1.59 21.42 50.07
N SER A 143 -2.77 21.31 49.45
CA SER A 143 -3.94 22.13 49.76
C SER A 143 -5.11 21.26 50.21
N THR A 144 -5.95 21.81 51.08
CA THR A 144 -7.25 21.23 51.46
C THR A 144 -8.23 21.14 50.30
N THR A 145 -8.01 21.94 49.25
CA THR A 145 -8.76 21.96 47.99
C THR A 145 -7.92 21.41 46.86
N ARG A 146 -8.56 20.73 45.90
CA ARG A 146 -7.87 20.14 44.75
C ARG A 146 -7.95 20.95 43.46
N ILE A 147 -8.94 21.83 43.29
CA ILE A 147 -9.22 22.52 42.02
C ILE A 147 -8.97 24.02 42.17
N LEU A 148 -8.11 24.56 41.29
CA LEU A 148 -7.88 26.00 41.11
C LEU A 148 -8.31 26.41 39.70
N LYS A 149 -9.19 27.40 39.59
CA LYS A 149 -9.62 28.01 38.34
C LYS A 149 -9.23 29.48 38.34
N ILE A 150 -8.54 29.91 37.30
CA ILE A 150 -8.10 31.30 37.15
C ILE A 150 -8.64 31.85 35.83
N TYR A 151 -9.31 33.00 35.90
CA TYR A 151 -9.85 33.74 34.77
C TYR A 151 -8.95 34.93 34.49
N GLY A 152 -8.18 34.83 33.41
CA GLY A 152 -7.16 35.80 33.02
C GLY A 152 -7.71 37.10 32.48
N ASN A 153 -8.97 37.15 32.03
CA ASN A 153 -9.62 38.34 31.47
C ASN A 153 -8.75 39.07 30.41
N ASN A 154 -8.00 38.31 29.60
CA ASN A 154 -7.05 38.79 28.60
C ASN A 154 -5.86 39.61 29.12
N HIS A 155 -5.62 39.61 30.44
CA HIS A 155 -4.46 40.26 31.04
C HIS A 155 -3.16 39.56 30.63
N LEU A 156 -2.10 40.38 30.52
CA LEU A 156 -0.74 39.95 30.20
C LEU A 156 0.04 39.64 31.47
N LEU A 157 0.55 38.42 31.58
CA LEU A 157 1.54 38.01 32.56
C LEU A 157 2.92 37.97 31.88
N ASP A 158 3.89 38.70 32.43
CA ASP A 158 5.25 38.77 31.91
C ASP A 158 6.25 38.15 32.89
N GLY A 159 7.01 37.15 32.44
CA GLY A 159 8.06 36.49 33.23
C GLY A 159 9.39 37.23 33.26
N ASN A 160 9.53 38.32 32.50
CA ASN A 160 10.75 39.13 32.37
C ASN A 160 12.03 38.34 32.02
N ASN A 161 11.90 37.17 31.39
CA ASN A 161 12.94 36.18 31.05
C ASN A 161 13.60 35.46 32.23
N TYR A 162 13.04 35.58 33.44
CA TYR A 162 13.61 34.97 34.66
C TYR A 162 12.63 34.08 35.41
N GLN A 163 11.33 34.36 35.30
CA GLN A 163 10.35 33.81 36.23
C GLN A 163 9.49 32.73 35.60
N ASN A 164 9.08 31.78 36.45
CA ASN A 164 8.14 30.72 36.12
C ASN A 164 6.77 31.02 36.68
N PHE A 165 5.71 30.53 36.05
CA PHE A 165 4.35 30.82 36.52
C PHE A 165 3.84 29.83 37.57
N ILE A 166 3.56 28.57 37.21
CA ILE A 166 2.82 27.67 38.11
C ILE A 166 3.24 26.20 38.02
N THR A 167 3.33 25.55 39.18
CA THR A 167 3.49 24.09 39.32
C THR A 167 2.20 23.47 39.87
N VAL A 168 1.74 22.37 39.27
CA VAL A 168 0.56 21.62 39.69
C VAL A 168 0.96 20.21 40.11
N GLU A 169 0.69 19.84 41.36
CA GLU A 169 1.04 18.53 41.90
C GLU A 169 0.05 17.42 41.55
N LYS A 170 0.51 16.17 41.71
CA LYS A 170 -0.31 14.99 41.49
C LYS A 170 -1.57 15.01 42.37
N GLY A 171 -2.73 14.77 41.75
CA GLY A 171 -4.03 14.77 42.43
C GLY A 171 -4.69 16.15 42.58
N TYR A 172 -4.08 17.20 42.02
CA TYR A 172 -4.63 18.56 41.93
C TYR A 172 -4.93 18.94 40.49
N SER A 173 -5.81 19.92 40.31
CA SER A 173 -6.27 20.42 39.02
C SER A 173 -6.16 21.93 38.89
N LEU A 174 -5.82 22.38 37.69
CA LEU A 174 -5.74 23.80 37.31
C LEU A 174 -6.55 24.04 36.02
N GLU A 175 -7.38 25.08 36.01
CA GLU A 175 -8.00 25.63 34.80
C GLU A 175 -7.50 27.06 34.57
N LEU A 176 -6.96 27.32 33.38
CA LEU A 176 -6.54 28.65 32.93
C LEU A 176 -7.40 29.08 31.75
N ILE A 177 -8.08 30.22 31.88
CA ILE A 177 -9.04 30.72 30.88
C ILE A 177 -8.68 32.16 30.50
N GLY A 178 -8.44 32.44 29.21
CA GLY A 178 -8.29 33.82 28.74
C GLY A 178 -6.96 34.49 29.12
N PHE A 179 -5.84 33.77 29.10
CA PHE A 179 -4.52 34.31 29.47
C PHE A 179 -3.70 34.80 28.30
N LYS A 180 -2.83 35.78 28.53
CA LYS A 180 -1.67 36.06 27.70
C LYS A 180 -0.42 35.95 28.58
N ILE A 181 0.46 34.99 28.32
CA ILE A 181 1.69 34.79 29.11
C ILE A 181 2.90 34.86 28.20
N ARG A 182 3.94 35.61 28.60
CA ARG A 182 5.16 35.72 27.81
C ARG A 182 6.45 35.76 28.61
N CYS A 183 7.56 35.56 27.90
CA CYS A 183 8.92 35.81 28.38
C CYS A 183 9.22 35.09 29.70
N THR A 184 8.79 33.84 29.85
CA THR A 184 9.11 33.00 31.02
C THR A 184 10.35 32.15 30.74
N ASN A 185 11.09 31.76 31.79
CA ASN A 185 12.34 30.99 31.63
C ASN A 185 12.57 29.95 32.73
N ALA A 186 12.66 28.66 32.36
CA ALA A 186 12.94 27.56 33.28
C ALA A 186 13.86 26.48 32.70
N GLN A 187 14.26 25.52 33.53
CA GLN A 187 14.73 24.24 33.01
C GLN A 187 13.59 23.35 32.45
N ARG A 188 12.41 23.37 33.08
CA ARG A 188 11.26 22.53 32.71
C ARG A 188 9.98 23.34 32.79
N GLY A 189 9.27 23.50 31.67
CA GLY A 189 7.93 24.09 31.67
C GLY A 189 7.91 25.50 32.22
N SER A 190 8.39 26.49 31.47
CA SER A 190 8.58 27.83 32.04
C SER A 190 7.28 28.52 32.47
N VAL A 191 6.16 28.17 31.86
CA VAL A 191 4.85 28.62 32.33
C VAL A 191 4.25 27.58 33.26
N ILE A 192 4.21 26.32 32.85
CA ILE A 192 3.50 25.26 33.60
C ILE A 192 4.39 24.03 33.78
N TYR A 193 4.57 23.62 35.05
CA TYR A 193 5.05 22.28 35.40
C TYR A 193 3.86 21.45 35.92
N ASN A 194 3.43 20.43 35.18
CA ASN A 194 2.23 19.66 35.50
C ASN A 194 2.55 18.22 35.91
N LYS A 195 2.12 17.81 37.11
CA LYS A 195 2.02 16.40 37.55
C LYS A 195 0.57 15.98 37.82
N GLY A 196 -0.38 16.92 37.73
CA GLY A 196 -1.80 16.76 38.01
C GLY A 196 -2.64 16.81 36.74
N THR A 197 -3.75 17.56 36.77
CA THR A 197 -4.61 17.81 35.61
C THR A 197 -4.66 19.29 35.29
N VAL A 198 -4.25 19.69 34.09
CA VAL A 198 -4.27 21.08 33.64
C VAL A 198 -5.19 21.19 32.44
N SER A 199 -6.13 22.15 32.44
CA SER A 199 -6.91 22.52 31.27
C SER A 199 -6.71 23.99 30.93
N ILE A 200 -6.48 24.29 29.67
CA ILE A 200 -6.19 25.63 29.15
C ILE A 200 -7.22 25.97 28.07
N TYR A 201 -7.82 27.15 28.18
CA TYR A 201 -8.83 27.64 27.26
C TYR A 201 -8.49 29.06 26.80
N ASN A 202 -8.67 29.35 25.52
CA ASN A 202 -8.65 30.72 24.98
C ASN A 202 -7.42 31.53 25.39
N SER A 203 -6.23 30.89 25.38
CA SER A 203 -5.01 31.48 25.94
C SER A 203 -3.88 31.59 24.93
N ILE A 204 -2.98 32.53 25.16
CA ILE A 204 -1.86 32.87 24.28
C ILE A 204 -0.54 32.77 25.05
N PHE A 205 0.43 32.04 24.50
CA PHE A 205 1.77 31.84 25.07
C PHE A 205 2.86 32.27 24.09
N LEU A 206 3.73 33.20 24.50
CA LEU A 206 4.67 33.89 23.63
C LEU A 206 6.09 33.97 24.21
N ASN A 207 7.13 33.77 23.39
CA ASN A 207 8.52 34.05 23.79
C ASN A 207 8.98 33.34 25.07
N SER A 208 8.39 32.20 25.41
CA SER A 208 8.77 31.42 26.59
C SER A 208 9.88 30.45 26.25
N THR A 209 10.85 30.31 27.16
CA THR A 209 12.05 29.50 26.95
C THR A 209 12.22 28.45 28.04
N ALA A 210 12.55 27.21 27.68
CA ALA A 210 13.00 26.22 28.67
C ALA A 210 13.95 25.18 28.08
N THR A 211 14.62 24.37 28.90
CA THR A 211 15.33 23.18 28.35
C THR A 211 14.33 22.17 27.79
N ASN A 212 13.29 21.82 28.55
CA ASN A 212 12.24 20.90 28.11
C ASN A 212 10.87 21.53 28.29
N GLY A 213 10.08 21.59 27.22
CA GLY A 213 8.75 22.17 27.25
C GLY A 213 8.83 23.67 27.45
N GLY A 214 9.13 24.42 26.39
CA GLY A 214 9.38 25.87 26.51
C GLY A 214 8.27 26.61 27.22
N VAL A 215 7.02 26.14 27.08
CA VAL A 215 5.86 26.62 27.86
C VAL A 215 5.47 25.61 28.94
N ILE A 216 5.27 24.34 28.58
CA ILE A 216 4.65 23.33 29.44
C ILE A 216 5.52 22.07 29.53
N TYR A 217 5.80 21.63 30.75
CA TYR A 217 6.35 20.31 31.05
C TYR A 217 5.28 19.46 31.74
N ASN A 218 4.76 18.44 31.04
CA ASN A 218 3.77 17.51 31.55
C ASN A 218 4.42 16.20 32.00
N ASP A 219 4.45 15.96 33.31
CA ASP A 219 5.19 14.89 33.98
C ASP A 219 4.24 13.84 34.57
N GLY A 220 3.84 12.86 33.73
CA GLY A 220 2.82 11.86 34.10
C GLY A 220 1.41 12.43 34.33
N GLY A 221 1.22 13.73 34.11
CA GLY A 221 -0.06 14.43 34.26
C GLY A 221 -0.97 14.33 33.04
N THR A 222 -2.16 14.91 33.17
CA THR A 222 -3.11 15.13 32.06
C THR A 222 -3.13 16.61 31.69
N LEU A 223 -2.99 16.91 30.40
CA LEU A 223 -3.00 18.27 29.87
C LEU A 223 -4.04 18.37 28.74
N ASN A 224 -5.02 19.25 28.92
CA ASN A 224 -6.03 19.56 27.90
C ASN A 224 -5.87 21.01 27.43
N ILE A 225 -5.88 21.24 26.12
CA ILE A 225 -5.68 22.55 25.51
C ILE A 225 -6.77 22.78 24.47
N TYR A 226 -7.48 23.89 24.59
CA TYR A 226 -8.57 24.25 23.70
C TYR A 226 -8.40 25.70 23.23
N GLU A 227 -8.64 25.92 21.94
CA GLU A 227 -8.80 27.27 21.36
C GLU A 227 -7.65 28.23 21.74
N SER A 228 -6.42 27.72 21.80
CA SER A 228 -5.26 28.45 22.32
C SER A 228 -4.17 28.63 21.26
N SER A 229 -3.22 29.53 21.52
CA SER A 229 -2.13 29.83 20.60
C SER A 229 -0.76 29.84 21.29
N PHE A 230 0.22 29.20 20.66
CA PHE A 230 1.61 29.13 21.12
C PHE A 230 2.52 29.65 20.01
N SER A 231 3.26 30.72 20.28
CA SER A 231 4.14 31.28 19.26
C SER A 231 5.49 31.79 19.78
N ASN A 232 6.52 31.67 18.95
CA ASN A 232 7.89 32.10 19.26
C ASN A 232 8.42 31.51 20.58
N ASN A 233 8.06 30.26 20.90
CA ASN A 233 8.61 29.59 22.08
C ASN A 233 9.87 28.80 21.72
N TYR A 234 10.76 28.63 22.69
CA TYR A 234 12.09 28.06 22.49
C TYR A 234 12.38 26.94 23.48
N ALA A 235 12.90 25.80 23.01
CA ALA A 235 13.43 24.77 23.91
C ALA A 235 14.50 23.88 23.29
N THR A 236 15.15 23.03 24.10
CA THR A 236 15.92 21.91 23.56
C THR A 236 14.97 20.83 23.02
N ASN A 237 13.98 20.41 23.82
CA ASN A 237 12.99 19.42 23.42
C ASN A 237 11.57 19.95 23.65
N GLY A 238 10.75 19.99 22.60
CA GLY A 238 9.37 20.46 22.65
C GLY A 238 9.30 21.95 22.98
N ALA A 239 9.37 22.81 21.97
CA ALA A 239 9.38 24.27 22.19
C ALA A 239 8.14 24.77 22.94
N CYS A 240 7.00 24.11 22.78
CA CYS A 240 5.79 24.40 23.54
C CYS A 240 5.63 23.37 24.67
N ILE A 241 5.61 22.09 24.31
CA ILE A 241 5.15 21.03 25.21
C ILE A 241 6.18 19.89 25.26
N TYR A 242 6.60 19.53 26.47
CA TYR A 242 7.28 18.26 26.73
C TYR A 242 6.36 17.35 27.54
N ASN A 243 5.96 16.21 26.96
CA ASN A 243 5.09 15.22 27.59
C ASN A 243 5.90 14.00 28.03
N ASN A 244 6.24 13.94 29.31
CA ASN A 244 6.92 12.83 29.94
C ASN A 244 5.91 11.80 30.46
N ARG A 245 5.64 10.74 29.68
CA ARG A 245 4.75 9.62 30.06
C ARG A 245 3.34 10.04 30.53
N GLY A 246 2.88 11.23 30.18
CA GLY A 246 1.55 11.74 30.49
C GLY A 246 0.60 11.66 29.30
N ASN A 247 -0.58 12.27 29.47
CA ASN A 247 -1.61 12.37 28.44
C ASN A 247 -1.81 13.83 28.02
N VAL A 248 -1.74 14.10 26.72
CA VAL A 248 -2.02 15.42 26.17
C VAL A 248 -3.16 15.35 25.15
N TYR A 249 -4.11 16.27 25.25
CA TYR A 249 -5.17 16.50 24.28
C TYR A 249 -5.16 17.97 23.88
N ALA A 250 -5.00 18.25 22.59
CA ALA A 250 -5.11 19.60 22.06
C ALA A 250 -6.13 19.66 20.91
N GLU A 251 -7.11 20.55 21.04
CA GLU A 251 -8.15 20.78 20.05
C GLU A 251 -8.22 22.27 19.67
N ASP A 252 -8.48 22.55 18.39
CA ASP A 252 -8.66 23.90 17.85
C ASP A 252 -7.51 24.87 18.23
N THR A 253 -6.28 24.34 18.29
CA THR A 253 -5.10 25.05 18.80
C THR A 253 -4.14 25.42 17.67
N TYR A 254 -3.52 26.59 17.79
CA TYR A 254 -2.58 27.16 16.82
C TYR A 254 -1.14 27.18 17.35
N TYR A 255 -0.19 26.71 16.55
CA TYR A 255 1.24 26.69 16.88
C TYR A 255 2.06 27.35 15.78
N SER A 256 2.80 28.42 16.08
CA SER A 256 3.60 29.09 15.03
C SER A 256 4.94 29.66 15.46
N PHE A 257 5.94 29.58 14.58
CA PHE A 257 7.27 30.15 14.82
C PHE A 257 7.98 29.59 16.06
N ASN A 258 7.61 28.38 16.50
CA ASN A 258 8.25 27.75 17.64
C ASN A 258 9.52 27.01 17.21
N ARG A 259 10.55 27.04 18.05
CA ARG A 259 11.90 26.54 17.72
C ARG A 259 12.44 25.60 18.79
N ALA A 260 12.87 24.40 18.37
CA ALA A 260 13.58 23.47 19.24
C ALA A 260 14.73 22.73 18.56
N MET A 261 15.49 21.92 19.30
CA MET A 261 16.35 20.90 18.68
C MET A 261 15.52 19.70 18.21
N ARG A 262 14.59 19.23 19.05
CA ARG A 262 13.68 18.11 18.74
C ARG A 262 12.24 18.50 19.03
N GLY A 263 11.36 18.33 18.07
CA GLY A 263 9.95 18.68 18.25
C GLY A 263 9.77 20.19 18.31
N GLY A 264 9.72 20.85 17.15
CA GLY A 264 9.58 22.31 17.06
C GLY A 264 8.33 22.85 17.76
N VAL A 265 7.36 21.99 18.05
CA VAL A 265 6.24 22.26 18.96
C VAL A 265 6.30 21.33 20.16
N SER A 266 6.45 20.02 19.94
CA SER A 266 6.27 19.04 21.00
C SER A 266 7.25 17.87 21.00
N TYR A 267 7.56 17.39 22.20
CA TYR A 267 8.27 16.15 22.45
C TYR A 267 7.43 15.26 23.38
N SER A 268 7.15 14.02 23.00
CA SER A 268 6.29 13.12 23.79
C SER A 268 6.89 11.73 23.97
N THR A 269 6.92 11.23 25.20
CA THR A 269 7.13 9.81 25.55
C THR A 269 5.83 9.13 26.01
N GLY A 270 4.73 9.89 26.09
CA GLY A 270 3.39 9.41 26.45
C GLY A 270 2.37 9.58 25.33
N SER A 271 1.07 9.56 25.67
CA SER A 271 -0.01 9.71 24.70
C SER A 271 -0.24 11.18 24.33
N TYR A 272 -0.45 11.44 23.04
CA TYR A 272 -0.75 12.79 22.57
C TYR A 272 -1.77 12.75 21.42
N THR A 273 -2.88 13.47 21.59
CA THR A 273 -3.88 13.70 20.54
C THR A 273 -3.91 15.16 20.10
N LEU A 274 -3.85 15.37 18.78
CA LEU A 274 -4.03 16.64 18.10
C LEU A 274 -5.28 16.56 17.21
N ARG A 275 -6.24 17.46 17.42
CA ARG A 275 -7.46 17.53 16.63
C ARG A 275 -7.76 18.95 16.17
N ASN A 276 -8.09 19.14 14.90
CA ASN A 276 -8.40 20.46 14.35
C ASN A 276 -7.31 21.52 14.60
N THR A 277 -6.05 21.09 14.75
CA THR A 277 -4.96 22.00 15.07
C THR A 277 -4.28 22.52 13.81
N THR A 278 -3.65 23.69 13.91
CA THR A 278 -2.80 24.23 12.85
C THR A 278 -1.39 24.50 13.36
N SER A 279 -0.39 23.94 12.71
CA SER A 279 1.03 24.18 12.98
C SER A 279 1.68 24.82 11.77
N LYS A 280 2.15 26.06 11.92
CA LYS A 280 2.73 26.87 10.84
C LYS A 280 4.12 27.40 11.16
N ASN A 281 5.08 27.29 10.24
CA ASN A 281 6.42 27.91 10.39
C ASN A 281 7.17 27.46 11.67
N ASN A 282 7.01 26.22 12.12
CA ASN A 282 7.76 25.71 13.28
C ASN A 282 9.05 25.04 12.80
N TYR A 283 10.11 25.12 13.61
CA TYR A 283 11.45 24.68 13.23
C TYR A 283 12.09 23.76 14.27
N ALA A 284 12.67 22.66 13.82
CA ALA A 284 13.56 21.81 14.60
C ALA A 284 14.96 21.75 14.01
N SER A 285 15.99 22.04 14.79
CA SER A 285 17.38 21.96 14.30
C SER A 285 17.90 20.52 14.14
N VAL A 286 17.11 19.52 14.53
CA VAL A 286 17.42 18.09 14.34
C VAL A 286 16.23 17.37 13.72
N ASN A 287 15.21 17.02 14.50
CA ASN A 287 14.14 16.11 14.07
C ASN A 287 12.75 16.60 14.51
N GLY A 288 11.74 16.36 13.68
CA GLY A 288 10.34 16.63 14.01
C GLY A 288 10.07 18.13 14.09
N GLY A 289 9.89 18.78 12.93
CA GLY A 289 9.67 20.24 12.87
C GLY A 289 8.44 20.69 13.66
N VAL A 290 7.52 19.77 13.95
CA VAL A 290 6.40 19.97 14.87
C VAL A 290 6.48 18.97 16.03
N ASN A 291 6.38 17.67 15.75
CA ASN A 291 6.21 16.63 16.76
C ASN A 291 7.38 15.65 16.76
N TYR A 292 7.91 15.37 17.95
CA TYR A 292 8.83 14.26 18.20
C TYR A 292 8.14 13.24 19.11
N ASN A 293 7.76 12.09 18.55
CA ASN A 293 7.17 10.98 19.29
C ASN A 293 8.25 9.95 19.65
N ASP A 294 8.54 9.79 20.94
CA ASP A 294 9.62 8.96 21.47
C ASP A 294 9.11 7.73 22.22
N GLY A 295 8.36 6.88 21.51
CA GLY A 295 7.77 5.66 22.05
C GLY A 295 6.32 5.78 22.53
N GLY A 296 5.68 6.94 22.33
CA GLY A 296 4.28 7.17 22.68
C GLY A 296 3.28 6.82 21.55
N ASN A 297 1.99 7.08 21.82
CA ASN A 297 0.92 7.03 20.82
C ASN A 297 0.52 8.45 20.43
N LEU A 298 0.78 8.83 19.18
CA LEU A 298 0.44 10.14 18.63
C LEU A 298 -0.71 10.01 17.63
N LEU A 299 -1.84 10.65 17.93
CA LEU A 299 -3.02 10.69 17.08
C LEU A 299 -3.22 12.10 16.53
N ILE A 300 -3.33 12.22 15.22
CA ILE A 300 -3.52 13.49 14.51
C ILE A 300 -4.76 13.37 13.63
N SER A 301 -5.70 14.29 13.78
CA SER A 301 -6.94 14.30 13.00
C SER A 301 -7.38 15.70 12.61
N ASN A 302 -7.82 15.88 11.37
CA ASN A 302 -8.37 17.14 10.87
C ASN A 302 -7.42 18.36 11.04
N SER A 303 -6.11 18.12 11.03
CA SER A 303 -5.10 19.14 11.32
C SER A 303 -4.40 19.64 10.06
N LYS A 304 -3.78 20.82 10.16
CA LYS A 304 -3.01 21.48 9.08
C LYS A 304 -1.57 21.72 9.48
N PHE A 305 -0.63 21.32 8.62
CA PHE A 305 0.81 21.51 8.81
C PHE A 305 1.37 22.31 7.64
N LEU A 306 1.78 23.55 7.89
CA LEU A 306 2.16 24.52 6.86
C LEU A 306 3.58 25.02 7.09
N ASN A 307 4.47 24.89 6.11
CA ASN A 307 5.81 25.47 6.14
C ASN A 307 6.63 25.08 7.40
N ASN A 308 6.47 23.86 7.94
CA ASN A 308 7.28 23.42 9.07
C ASN A 308 8.56 22.76 8.58
N GLU A 309 9.63 22.93 9.34
CA GLU A 309 10.97 22.52 8.92
C GLU A 309 11.70 21.73 10.00
N ALA A 310 12.42 20.69 9.59
CA ALA A 310 13.41 20.02 10.41
C ALA A 310 14.72 19.84 9.64
N TYR A 311 15.86 20.07 10.28
CA TYR A 311 17.15 19.94 9.57
C TYR A 311 17.39 18.52 9.03
N ASN A 312 17.17 17.47 9.85
CA ASN A 312 17.52 16.09 9.47
C ASN A 312 16.32 15.23 9.05
N TYR A 313 15.30 15.09 9.90
CA TYR A 313 14.22 14.10 9.68
C TYR A 313 12.85 14.62 10.11
N GLY A 314 11.85 14.43 9.25
CA GLY A 314 10.44 14.69 9.56
C GLY A 314 10.15 16.18 9.73
N GLY A 315 9.88 16.90 8.65
CA GLY A 315 9.57 18.33 8.70
C GLY A 315 8.34 18.65 9.55
N VAL A 316 7.48 17.66 9.78
CA VAL A 316 6.39 17.72 10.76
C VAL A 316 6.62 16.70 11.87
N ASN A 317 6.64 15.41 11.55
CA ASN A 317 6.60 14.34 12.54
C ASN A 317 7.83 13.45 12.48
N TYR A 318 8.41 13.17 13.65
CA TYR A 318 9.42 12.15 13.85
C TYR A 318 8.91 11.06 14.79
N ASN A 319 8.67 9.86 14.27
CA ASN A 319 8.16 8.71 15.02
C ASN A 319 9.33 7.77 15.39
N ASN A 320 9.86 7.95 16.61
CA ASN A 320 11.09 7.31 17.08
C ASN A 320 10.81 6.02 17.86
N LYS A 321 11.59 4.96 17.58
CA LYS A 321 11.57 3.63 18.25
C LYS A 321 10.48 2.67 17.77
N TYR A 322 10.75 1.38 17.99
CA TYR A 322 9.90 0.26 17.56
C TYR A 322 8.47 0.29 18.11
N MET A 323 8.27 0.78 19.35
CA MET A 323 6.95 0.80 20.01
C MET A 323 6.15 2.08 19.74
N ALA A 324 6.70 3.06 19.02
CA ALA A 324 6.01 4.31 18.77
C ALA A 324 4.95 4.15 17.69
N ASN A 325 3.75 4.65 17.95
CA ASN A 325 2.63 4.63 17.02
C ASN A 325 2.22 6.05 16.62
N LEU A 326 2.00 6.27 15.33
CA LEU A 326 1.57 7.55 14.79
C LEU A 326 0.47 7.36 13.74
N ASN A 327 -0.74 7.85 14.04
CA ASN A 327 -1.85 7.84 13.09
C ASN A 327 -2.23 9.26 12.68
N ILE A 328 -2.26 9.50 11.36
CA ILE A 328 -2.62 10.79 10.77
C ILE A 328 -3.84 10.57 9.88
N THR A 329 -4.92 11.27 10.18
CA THR A 329 -6.21 11.10 9.50
C THR A 329 -6.80 12.43 9.07
N SER A 330 -7.44 12.48 7.91
CA SER A 330 -8.22 13.65 7.45
C SER A 330 -7.46 14.98 7.52
N SER A 331 -6.14 14.96 7.35
CA SER A 331 -5.24 16.09 7.63
C SER A 331 -4.51 16.57 6.38
N GLN A 332 -3.96 17.78 6.45
CA GLN A 332 -3.25 18.42 5.34
C GLN A 332 -1.82 18.77 5.74
N ALA A 333 -0.85 18.44 4.88
CA ALA A 333 0.53 18.89 5.04
C ALA A 333 0.99 19.57 3.75
N THR A 334 1.37 20.85 3.86
CA THR A 334 1.82 21.66 2.72
C THR A 334 3.10 22.41 3.00
N ASN A 335 4.02 22.42 2.03
CA ASN A 335 5.29 23.16 2.08
C ASN A 335 6.20 22.79 3.26
N ASN A 336 6.09 21.57 3.81
CA ASN A 336 6.96 21.15 4.90
C ASN A 336 8.28 20.62 4.35
N GLN A 337 9.37 20.82 5.09
CA GLN A 337 10.72 20.55 4.63
C GLN A 337 11.56 19.76 5.65
N ALA A 338 12.34 18.79 5.16
CA ALA A 338 13.43 18.21 5.95
C ALA A 338 14.54 17.58 5.10
N GLY A 339 15.68 17.24 5.70
CA GLY A 339 16.66 16.38 5.05
C GLY A 339 16.04 15.07 4.55
N ASN A 340 15.27 14.38 5.39
CA ASN A 340 14.58 13.14 5.04
C ASN A 340 13.15 13.13 5.56
N GLY A 341 12.18 12.82 4.71
CA GLY A 341 10.77 12.84 5.12
C GLY A 341 10.29 14.27 5.32
N GLY A 342 9.97 14.97 4.23
CA GLY A 342 9.57 16.39 4.29
C GLY A 342 8.37 16.62 5.22
N VAL A 343 7.55 15.60 5.44
CA VAL A 343 6.52 15.59 6.48
C VAL A 343 6.88 14.61 7.61
N ASN A 344 7.12 13.34 7.28
CA ASN A 344 7.20 12.26 8.25
C ASN A 344 8.50 11.46 8.14
N ALA A 345 9.11 11.15 9.28
CA ALA A 345 10.12 10.11 9.41
C ALA A 345 9.66 9.02 10.39
N ASN A 346 9.67 7.76 9.93
CA ASN A 346 9.09 6.63 10.66
C ASN A 346 10.11 5.53 11.00
N TYR A 347 10.34 5.36 12.29
CA TYR A 347 11.12 4.25 12.89
C TYR A 347 10.25 3.33 13.78
N GLY A 348 8.94 3.52 13.77
CA GLY A 348 7.93 2.72 14.50
C GLY A 348 6.81 2.23 13.58
N SER A 349 5.57 2.30 14.06
CA SER A 349 4.36 2.05 13.26
C SER A 349 3.67 3.36 12.89
N MET A 350 3.22 3.48 11.65
CA MET A 350 2.53 4.67 11.16
C MET A 350 1.37 4.35 10.22
N MET A 351 0.27 5.08 10.35
CA MET A 351 -0.85 5.11 9.40
C MET A 351 -1.09 6.54 8.89
N ILE A 352 -1.28 6.68 7.59
CA ILE A 352 -1.75 7.90 6.93
C ILE A 352 -3.03 7.57 6.17
N GLN A 353 -4.14 8.25 6.50
CA GLN A 353 -5.43 7.95 5.89
C GLN A 353 -6.22 9.21 5.55
N SER A 354 -6.75 9.26 4.33
CA SER A 354 -7.66 10.33 3.89
C SER A 354 -7.04 11.73 4.02
N CYS A 355 -5.74 11.84 3.72
CA CYS A 355 -4.99 13.08 3.85
C CYS A 355 -4.67 13.72 2.50
N ASP A 356 -4.28 15.00 2.53
CA ASP A 356 -3.70 15.72 1.40
C ASP A 356 -2.28 16.18 1.73
N MET A 357 -1.29 15.64 1.02
CA MET A 357 0.14 15.86 1.26
C MET A 357 0.76 16.53 0.04
N ASN A 358 0.81 17.86 0.04
CA ASN A 358 1.07 18.65 -1.15
C ASN A 358 2.33 19.51 -1.03
N ASN A 359 3.10 19.68 -2.11
CA ASN A 359 4.22 20.62 -2.16
C ASN A 359 5.24 20.44 -1.00
N ASN A 360 5.52 19.22 -0.55
CA ASN A 360 6.51 19.01 0.51
C ASN A 360 7.88 18.70 -0.09
N TYR A 361 8.93 19.11 0.62
CA TYR A 361 10.30 19.14 0.12
C TYR A 361 11.24 18.31 1.00
N ALA A 362 12.11 17.51 0.38
CA ALA A 362 13.20 16.87 1.13
C ALA A 362 14.43 16.54 0.28
N THR A 363 15.51 16.09 0.91
CA THR A 363 16.57 15.40 0.15
C THR A 363 16.09 14.03 -0.28
N ARG A 364 15.43 13.27 0.62
CA ARG A 364 14.84 11.95 0.35
C ARG A 364 13.47 11.83 0.98
N GLY A 365 12.51 11.25 0.27
CA GLY A 365 11.15 11.07 0.78
C GLY A 365 10.46 12.42 0.99
N GLY A 366 9.96 13.05 -0.08
CA GLY A 366 9.38 14.40 0.01
C GLY A 366 8.23 14.48 1.00
N VAL A 367 7.55 13.36 1.26
CA VAL A 367 6.59 13.22 2.36
C VAL A 367 7.11 12.27 3.43
N ASN A 368 7.44 11.04 3.06
CA ASN A 368 7.72 9.96 4.02
C ASN A 368 9.13 9.39 3.85
N TYR A 369 9.87 9.35 4.96
CA TYR A 369 11.03 8.47 5.13
C TYR A 369 10.65 7.31 6.05
N ASN A 370 10.78 6.07 5.56
CA ASN A 370 10.31 4.88 6.28
C ASN A 370 11.42 3.86 6.52
N PHE A 371 11.52 3.41 7.77
CA PHE A 371 12.42 2.32 8.19
C PHE A 371 11.66 1.08 8.69
N LYS A 372 10.36 1.22 8.99
CA LYS A 372 9.52 0.18 9.61
C LYS A 372 8.17 0.04 8.92
N ILE A 373 7.05 0.04 9.64
CA ILE A 373 5.72 -0.25 9.07
C ILE A 373 5.02 1.08 8.80
N LEU A 374 4.63 1.27 7.53
CA LEU A 374 3.83 2.40 7.10
C LEU A 374 2.65 1.91 6.26
N GLU A 375 1.44 2.28 6.69
CA GLU A 375 0.22 2.06 5.93
C GLU A 375 -0.33 3.41 5.43
N ILE A 376 -0.66 3.47 4.14
CA ILE A 376 -1.19 4.67 3.49
C ILE A 376 -2.47 4.31 2.75
N LYS A 377 -3.57 5.01 3.08
CA LYS A 377 -4.89 4.74 2.50
C LYS A 377 -5.55 6.02 2.01
N LYS A 378 -6.20 5.98 0.84
CA LYS A 378 -7.11 7.04 0.37
C LYS A 378 -6.52 8.46 0.42
N THR A 379 -5.22 8.58 0.18
CA THR A 379 -4.46 9.82 0.38
C THR A 379 -4.00 10.39 -0.96
N THR A 380 -4.01 11.72 -1.08
CA THR A 380 -3.49 12.43 -2.25
C THR A 380 -2.10 12.96 -1.97
N PHE A 381 -1.17 12.70 -2.88
CA PHE A 381 0.19 13.25 -2.89
C PHE A 381 0.38 14.08 -4.15
N LYS A 382 0.49 15.40 -4.01
CA LYS A 382 0.65 16.32 -5.16
C LYS A 382 1.91 17.16 -5.05
N ASN A 383 2.64 17.33 -6.15
CA ASN A 383 3.72 18.32 -6.26
C ASN A 383 4.82 18.19 -5.19
N ASN A 384 5.02 17.01 -4.61
CA ASN A 384 6.12 16.83 -3.66
C ASN A 384 7.43 16.71 -4.42
N GLN A 385 8.49 17.34 -3.92
CA GLN A 385 9.75 17.50 -4.62
C GLN A 385 10.93 17.04 -3.77
N VAL A 386 11.87 16.32 -4.38
CA VAL A 386 13.11 15.92 -3.71
C VAL A 386 14.35 16.14 -4.56
N SER A 387 15.45 16.51 -3.91
CA SER A 387 16.74 16.68 -4.60
C SER A 387 17.43 15.36 -4.94
N THR A 388 17.01 14.23 -4.36
CA THR A 388 17.54 12.90 -4.72
C THR A 388 16.43 11.89 -4.99
N ASN A 389 15.94 11.19 -3.97
CA ASN A 389 15.22 9.93 -4.15
C ASN A 389 13.84 9.91 -3.47
N GLY A 390 12.83 9.38 -4.17
CA GLY A 390 11.50 9.12 -3.63
C GLY A 390 10.75 10.41 -3.35
N ALA A 391 10.11 11.01 -4.36
CA ALA A 391 9.42 12.28 -4.19
C ALA A 391 8.28 12.24 -3.17
N VAL A 392 7.68 11.05 -2.96
CA VAL A 392 6.69 10.83 -1.91
C VAL A 392 7.28 9.94 -0.82
N ASN A 393 7.68 8.72 -1.18
CA ASN A 393 8.11 7.70 -0.23
C ASN A 393 9.56 7.28 -0.48
N TYR A 394 10.38 7.36 0.56
CA TYR A 394 11.68 6.69 0.63
C TYR A 394 11.59 5.55 1.64
N ASN A 395 11.63 4.30 1.16
CA ASN A 395 11.62 3.11 1.99
C ASN A 395 13.03 2.54 2.11
N ASP A 396 13.63 2.64 3.30
CA ASP A 396 14.99 2.18 3.52
C ASP A 396 15.03 0.66 3.76
N LYS A 397 14.33 0.19 4.81
CA LYS A 397 14.28 -1.24 5.20
C LYS A 397 12.89 -1.74 5.57
N GLY A 398 11.90 -0.85 5.56
CA GLY A 398 10.57 -1.11 6.10
C GLY A 398 9.61 -1.80 5.13
N LYS A 399 8.37 -1.94 5.56
CA LYS A 399 7.22 -2.32 4.74
C LYS A 399 6.30 -1.11 4.57
N ILE A 400 6.05 -0.72 3.33
CA ILE A 400 5.01 0.25 2.98
C ILE A 400 3.87 -0.48 2.29
N THR A 401 2.64 -0.24 2.74
CA THR A 401 1.42 -0.67 2.04
C THR A 401 0.62 0.56 1.65
N ILE A 402 0.32 0.72 0.36
CA ILE A 402 -0.39 1.88 -0.19
C ILE A 402 -1.67 1.38 -0.87
N SER A 403 -2.84 1.89 -0.47
CA SER A 403 -4.10 1.56 -1.14
C SER A 403 -4.95 2.79 -1.46
N ASP A 404 -5.63 2.76 -2.61
CA ASP A 404 -6.63 3.77 -3.00
C ASP A 404 -6.09 5.21 -3.03
N CYS A 405 -4.78 5.36 -3.26
CA CYS A 405 -4.09 6.66 -3.23
C CYS A 405 -3.94 7.26 -4.64
N THR A 406 -3.84 8.59 -4.69
CA THR A 406 -3.51 9.33 -5.92
C THR A 406 -2.19 10.05 -5.76
N ASN A 407 -1.20 9.69 -6.58
CA ASN A 407 0.11 10.33 -6.64
C ASN A 407 0.20 11.11 -7.95
N ARG A 408 0.23 12.44 -7.87
CA ARG A 408 0.29 13.28 -9.07
C ARG A 408 1.36 14.35 -9.03
N GLU A 409 2.00 14.59 -10.16
CA GLU A 409 2.90 15.75 -10.36
C GLU A 409 4.09 15.77 -9.36
N ASN A 410 4.48 14.63 -8.79
CA ASN A 410 5.62 14.56 -7.86
C ASN A 410 6.94 14.44 -8.63
N ILE A 411 8.01 15.05 -8.12
CA ILE A 411 9.28 15.22 -8.84
C ILE A 411 10.45 14.78 -7.98
N ALA A 412 11.29 13.88 -8.48
CA ALA A 412 12.57 13.51 -7.88
C ALA A 412 13.72 13.86 -8.82
N SER A 413 14.71 14.65 -8.39
CA SER A 413 15.84 14.98 -9.27
C SER A 413 16.70 13.75 -9.63
N ALA A 414 16.70 12.68 -8.82
CA ALA A 414 17.37 11.43 -9.14
C ALA A 414 16.40 10.27 -9.39
N ASN A 415 15.90 9.57 -8.38
CA ASN A 415 15.24 8.28 -8.61
C ASN A 415 13.88 8.16 -7.91
N GLY A 416 12.92 7.53 -8.58
CA GLY A 416 11.60 7.24 -8.00
C GLY A 416 10.76 8.50 -7.83
N GLY A 417 10.07 8.92 -8.89
CA GLY A 417 9.22 10.12 -8.87
C GLY A 417 8.02 10.00 -7.93
N VAL A 418 7.78 8.83 -7.35
CA VAL A 418 6.90 8.64 -6.20
C VAL A 418 7.62 7.82 -5.13
N ASN A 419 8.05 6.60 -5.47
CA ASN A 419 8.59 5.63 -4.53
C ASN A 419 10.05 5.30 -4.83
N TYR A 420 10.88 5.34 -3.79
CA TYR A 420 12.21 4.74 -3.79
C TYR A 420 12.25 3.60 -2.77
N ASN A 421 12.46 2.37 -3.24
CA ASN A 421 12.56 1.19 -2.38
C ASN A 421 13.99 0.65 -2.34
N ASN A 422 14.68 0.88 -1.22
CA ASN A 422 16.07 0.47 -1.03
C ASN A 422 16.17 -1.05 -0.76
N VAL A 423 15.94 -1.51 0.47
CA VAL A 423 16.03 -2.95 0.82
C VAL A 423 14.69 -3.49 1.33
N GLY A 424 13.71 -2.61 1.54
CA GLY A 424 12.42 -2.98 2.09
C GLY A 424 11.42 -3.52 1.08
N ARG A 425 10.15 -3.51 1.48
CA ARG A 425 9.01 -3.91 0.67
C ARG A 425 8.02 -2.77 0.45
N ILE A 426 7.60 -2.55 -0.79
CA ILE A 426 6.50 -1.64 -1.13
C ILE A 426 5.41 -2.42 -1.86
N ASN A 427 4.19 -2.40 -1.32
CA ASN A 427 3.02 -2.93 -1.99
C ASN A 427 2.03 -1.80 -2.28
N THR A 428 1.50 -1.79 -3.49
CA THR A 428 0.51 -0.79 -3.93
C THR A 428 -0.71 -1.49 -4.53
N TYR A 429 -1.90 -1.02 -4.15
CA TYR A 429 -3.19 -1.60 -4.55
C TYR A 429 -4.16 -0.48 -4.96
N TYR A 430 -4.76 -0.58 -6.15
CA TYR A 430 -5.76 0.39 -6.60
C TYR A 430 -5.27 1.85 -6.59
N THR A 431 -3.97 2.07 -6.85
CA THR A 431 -3.36 3.41 -6.79
C THR A 431 -3.23 4.04 -8.16
N LYS A 432 -3.37 5.37 -8.21
CA LYS A 432 -3.19 6.17 -9.42
C LYS A 432 -1.86 6.91 -9.36
N HIS A 433 -1.07 6.86 -10.43
CA HIS A 433 0.20 7.56 -10.57
C HIS A 433 0.18 8.38 -11.85
N ILE A 434 0.09 9.71 -11.72
CA ILE A 434 -0.18 10.63 -12.83
C ILE A 434 0.90 11.71 -12.91
N ASN A 435 1.50 11.98 -14.07
CA ASN A 435 2.42 13.13 -14.24
C ASN A 435 3.65 13.16 -13.31
N ASN A 436 4.09 12.02 -12.76
CA ASN A 436 5.25 12.01 -11.86
C ASN A 436 6.56 11.96 -12.66
N LYS A 437 7.63 12.56 -12.14
CA LYS A 437 8.89 12.79 -12.87
C LYS A 437 10.10 12.36 -12.06
N ALA A 438 11.07 11.71 -12.70
CA ALA A 438 12.38 11.42 -12.12
C ALA A 438 13.50 11.39 -13.17
N THR A 439 14.75 11.15 -12.75
CA THR A 439 15.82 10.71 -13.68
C THR A 439 15.67 9.23 -14.01
N ARG A 440 15.42 8.37 -13.02
CA ARG A 440 15.09 6.95 -13.24
C ARG A 440 13.85 6.55 -12.47
N GLY A 441 12.94 5.81 -13.11
CA GLY A 441 11.70 5.38 -12.48
C GLY A 441 10.79 6.57 -12.20
N GLY A 442 10.08 7.07 -13.22
CA GLY A 442 9.17 8.22 -13.05
C GLY A 442 8.12 8.01 -11.96
N VAL A 443 7.86 6.77 -11.57
CA VAL A 443 7.10 6.40 -10.38
C VAL A 443 7.98 5.64 -9.37
N ASN A 444 8.57 4.51 -9.77
CA ASN A 444 9.22 3.58 -8.84
C ASN A 444 10.69 3.37 -9.18
N TYR A 445 11.56 3.46 -8.17
CA TYR A 445 12.92 2.91 -8.20
C TYR A 445 13.04 1.78 -7.18
N ASN A 446 13.55 0.62 -7.59
CA ASN A 446 13.55 -0.59 -6.77
C ASN A 446 14.92 -1.29 -6.70
N THR A 447 15.39 -1.53 -5.49
CA THR A 447 16.47 -2.46 -5.16
C THR A 447 16.03 -3.54 -4.15
N GLY A 448 14.80 -3.45 -3.63
CA GLY A 448 14.16 -4.42 -2.71
C GLY A 448 13.00 -5.17 -3.38
N ILE A 449 11.87 -5.33 -2.68
CA ILE A 449 10.66 -5.96 -3.25
C ILE A 449 9.57 -4.90 -3.49
N THR A 450 9.14 -4.72 -4.73
CA THR A 450 8.04 -3.81 -5.09
C THR A 450 6.94 -4.55 -5.85
N THR A 451 5.69 -4.38 -5.42
CA THR A 451 4.52 -4.94 -6.08
C THR A 451 3.50 -3.85 -6.39
N LEU A 452 3.05 -3.79 -7.64
CA LEU A 452 1.92 -2.98 -8.07
C LEU A 452 0.78 -3.89 -8.48
N ASP A 453 -0.40 -3.66 -7.90
CA ASP A 453 -1.60 -4.45 -8.17
C ASP A 453 -2.80 -3.55 -8.45
N TYR A 454 -3.58 -3.86 -9.48
CA TYR A 454 -4.78 -3.11 -9.91
C TYR A 454 -4.58 -1.59 -10.02
N SER A 455 -3.39 -1.14 -10.43
CA SER A 455 -2.98 0.27 -10.37
C SER A 455 -2.86 0.90 -11.76
N SER A 456 -3.02 2.23 -11.85
CA SER A 456 -2.94 2.99 -13.11
C SER A 456 -1.74 3.94 -13.15
N LEU A 457 -1.00 3.95 -14.26
CA LEU A 457 0.24 4.70 -14.46
C LEU A 457 0.09 5.58 -15.71
N THR A 458 -0.14 6.88 -15.53
CA THR A 458 -0.46 7.78 -16.65
C THR A 458 0.52 8.95 -16.76
N ASN A 459 1.09 9.14 -17.94
CA ASN A 459 1.91 10.32 -18.27
C ASN A 459 3.08 10.57 -17.29
N ASN A 460 3.68 9.51 -16.75
CA ASN A 460 4.87 9.62 -15.92
C ASN A 460 6.12 9.71 -16.81
N TYR A 461 7.17 10.35 -16.31
CA TYR A 461 8.37 10.66 -17.09
C TYR A 461 9.66 10.31 -16.35
N ALA A 462 10.63 9.73 -17.08
CA ALA A 462 12.00 9.58 -16.61
C ALA A 462 13.01 10.15 -17.61
N SER A 463 13.89 11.07 -17.20
CA SER A 463 14.88 11.64 -18.15
C SER A 463 15.95 10.66 -18.62
N ALA A 464 16.12 9.51 -17.93
CA ALA A 464 17.04 8.44 -18.34
C ALA A 464 16.29 7.11 -18.60
N ASN A 465 15.96 6.35 -17.56
CA ASN A 465 15.51 4.97 -17.72
C ASN A 465 14.22 4.69 -16.93
N GLY A 466 13.28 3.96 -17.52
CA GLY A 466 12.09 3.49 -16.82
C GLY A 466 11.11 4.63 -16.57
N GLY A 467 10.34 5.03 -17.58
CA GLY A 467 9.40 6.15 -17.48
C GLY A 467 8.37 5.98 -16.36
N VAL A 468 8.09 4.72 -15.99
CA VAL A 468 7.41 4.37 -14.75
C VAL A 468 8.36 3.71 -13.76
N ASN A 469 8.92 2.56 -14.11
CA ASN A 469 9.61 1.68 -13.16
C ASN A 469 11.08 1.51 -13.54
N TYR A 470 11.96 1.62 -12.57
CA TYR A 470 13.36 1.22 -12.67
C TYR A 470 13.66 0.18 -11.59
N ASN A 471 13.92 -1.06 -12.00
CA ASN A 471 14.35 -2.14 -11.13
C ASN A 471 15.84 -2.40 -11.33
N ASP A 472 16.62 -2.15 -10.28
CA ASP A 472 18.08 -2.18 -10.36
C ASP A 472 18.67 -3.54 -9.96
N LYS A 473 18.18 -4.11 -8.85
CA LYS A 473 18.59 -5.45 -8.38
C LYS A 473 17.53 -6.17 -7.55
N GLY A 474 16.36 -5.56 -7.41
CA GLY A 474 15.29 -6.08 -6.57
C GLY A 474 14.35 -7.01 -7.33
N THR A 475 13.25 -7.40 -6.68
CA THR A 475 12.10 -8.02 -7.34
C THR A 475 11.02 -6.97 -7.59
N LEU A 476 10.61 -6.82 -8.84
CA LEU A 476 9.48 -5.99 -9.25
C LEU A 476 8.37 -6.89 -9.80
N SER A 477 7.15 -6.72 -9.29
CA SER A 477 5.96 -7.43 -9.78
C SER A 477 4.87 -6.44 -10.17
N LEU A 478 4.35 -6.57 -11.39
CA LEU A 478 3.21 -5.81 -11.89
C LEU A 478 2.05 -6.76 -12.17
N ASN A 479 0.92 -6.57 -11.50
CA ASN A 479 -0.26 -7.42 -11.61
C ASN A 479 -1.49 -6.56 -11.96
N ASN A 480 -2.19 -6.86 -13.05
CA ASN A 480 -3.40 -6.12 -13.46
C ASN A 480 -3.16 -4.59 -13.55
N VAL A 481 -2.02 -4.19 -14.11
CA VAL A 481 -1.60 -2.78 -14.17
C VAL A 481 -1.96 -2.17 -15.51
N ASN A 482 -2.52 -0.97 -15.51
CA ASN A 482 -2.78 -0.18 -16.72
C ASN A 482 -1.80 0.99 -16.79
N SER A 483 -1.00 1.05 -17.85
CA SER A 483 0.03 2.06 -18.07
C SER A 483 -0.19 2.76 -19.39
N THR A 484 -0.18 4.09 -19.40
CA THR A 484 -0.55 4.88 -20.57
C THR A 484 0.21 6.20 -20.67
N ASP A 485 0.69 6.55 -21.86
CA ASP A 485 1.31 7.84 -22.20
C ASP A 485 2.57 8.18 -21.39
N ASN A 486 3.26 7.21 -20.78
CA ASN A 486 4.51 7.46 -20.05
C ASN A 486 5.68 7.61 -21.00
N SER A 487 6.73 8.30 -20.56
CA SER A 487 7.87 8.60 -21.40
C SER A 487 9.21 8.47 -20.69
N ALA A 488 10.25 8.10 -21.44
CA ALA A 488 11.61 8.14 -20.94
C ALA A 488 12.63 8.33 -22.06
N TYR A 489 13.89 8.57 -21.71
CA TYR A 489 14.95 8.42 -22.70
C TYR A 489 15.03 6.96 -23.19
N ARG A 490 15.03 5.99 -22.27
CA ARG A 490 14.96 4.54 -22.57
C ARG A 490 13.97 3.81 -21.66
N ALA A 491 13.27 2.81 -22.17
CA ALA A 491 12.27 2.01 -21.44
C ALA A 491 11.14 2.89 -20.88
N ALA A 492 10.23 3.34 -21.76
CA ALA A 492 9.18 4.29 -21.40
C ALA A 492 8.23 3.78 -20.29
N ASN A 493 8.10 2.46 -20.15
CA ASN A 493 7.40 1.84 -19.04
C ASN A 493 8.37 1.35 -17.96
N THR A 494 9.06 0.23 -18.20
CA THR A 494 9.83 -0.48 -17.16
C THR A 494 11.25 -0.83 -17.62
N TYR A 495 12.25 -0.47 -16.82
CA TYR A 495 13.65 -0.88 -17.00
C TYR A 495 14.05 -1.85 -15.89
N ASN A 496 14.38 -3.09 -16.21
CA ASN A 496 14.96 -4.09 -15.32
C ASN A 496 16.43 -4.33 -15.66
N ASN A 497 17.31 -4.11 -14.70
CA ASN A 497 18.75 -4.26 -14.85
C ASN A 497 19.18 -5.74 -14.68
N LYS A 498 20.43 -6.07 -15.00
CA LYS A 498 20.96 -7.44 -15.07
C LYS A 498 20.76 -8.28 -13.80
N ASN A 499 20.80 -7.62 -12.65
CA ASN A 499 20.69 -8.27 -11.35
C ASN A 499 19.26 -8.23 -10.77
N GLY A 500 18.30 -7.66 -11.49
CA GLY A 500 16.91 -7.54 -11.04
C GLY A 500 16.04 -8.70 -11.52
N ILE A 501 15.00 -9.00 -10.76
CA ILE A 501 13.96 -9.96 -11.11
C ILE A 501 12.69 -9.18 -11.45
N PHE A 502 12.11 -9.41 -12.63
CA PHE A 502 10.91 -8.69 -13.06
C PHE A 502 9.81 -9.66 -13.49
N TYR A 503 8.66 -9.53 -12.84
CA TYR A 503 7.42 -10.21 -13.17
C TYR A 503 6.37 -9.21 -13.66
N ALA A 504 5.73 -9.52 -14.79
CA ALA A 504 4.52 -8.80 -15.19
C ALA A 504 3.44 -9.75 -15.65
N TYR A 505 2.26 -9.59 -15.05
CA TYR A 505 1.06 -10.37 -15.28
C TYR A 505 -0.12 -9.43 -15.54
N TYR A 506 -0.74 -9.53 -16.72
CA TYR A 506 -1.82 -8.63 -17.14
C TYR A 506 -1.44 -7.13 -17.10
N LEU A 507 -0.21 -6.77 -17.47
CA LEU A 507 0.16 -5.38 -17.74
C LEU A 507 -0.43 -4.95 -19.09
N THR A 508 -1.27 -3.92 -19.12
CA THR A 508 -1.63 -3.21 -20.34
C THR A 508 -0.81 -1.93 -20.42
N SER A 509 0.01 -1.78 -21.45
CA SER A 509 0.84 -0.59 -21.71
C SER A 509 0.42 0.05 -23.02
N LYS A 510 0.18 1.36 -23.02
CA LYS A 510 -0.38 2.10 -24.16
C LYS A 510 0.37 3.40 -24.40
N ASN A 511 0.73 3.70 -25.65
CA ASN A 511 1.28 4.98 -26.07
C ASN A 511 2.51 5.42 -25.26
N GLU A 512 3.37 4.48 -24.88
CA GLU A 512 4.58 4.83 -24.16
C GLU A 512 5.63 5.36 -25.14
N LYS A 513 6.38 6.40 -24.76
CA LYS A 513 7.36 7.07 -25.63
C LYS A 513 8.77 6.95 -25.09
N ALA A 514 9.64 6.21 -25.78
CA ALA A 514 11.08 6.25 -25.51
C ALA A 514 11.83 7.03 -26.61
N ASP A 515 12.77 7.89 -26.21
CA ASP A 515 13.52 8.73 -27.15
C ASP A 515 14.61 7.96 -27.91
N ILE A 516 15.28 7.00 -27.24
CA ILE A 516 16.25 6.09 -27.86
C ILE A 516 15.72 4.66 -27.90
N ASP A 517 15.94 4.00 -29.04
CA ASP A 517 15.56 2.61 -29.33
C ASP A 517 14.05 2.30 -29.28
N ALA A 518 13.23 3.24 -28.79
CA ALA A 518 11.76 3.16 -28.65
C ALA A 518 11.28 1.99 -27.77
N ASP A 519 12.13 1.53 -26.86
CA ASP A 519 11.85 0.42 -25.96
C ASP A 519 10.72 0.79 -24.97
N ILE A 520 9.64 0.00 -24.96
CA ILE A 520 8.58 0.13 -23.93
C ILE A 520 9.08 -0.44 -22.61
N ILE A 521 9.64 -1.65 -22.65
CA ILE A 521 10.30 -2.30 -21.52
C ILE A 521 11.74 -2.60 -21.93
N VAL A 522 12.68 -2.53 -21.00
CA VAL A 522 14.04 -3.11 -21.08
C VAL A 522 14.18 -4.11 -19.92
N ASN A 523 14.61 -5.35 -20.17
CA ASN A 523 14.87 -6.34 -19.12
C ASN A 523 16.18 -7.06 -19.42
N TYR A 524 17.21 -6.80 -18.63
CA TYR A 524 18.51 -7.48 -18.66
C TYR A 524 18.65 -8.60 -17.64
N GLY A 525 17.73 -8.67 -16.67
CA GLY A 525 17.76 -9.62 -15.57
C GLY A 525 16.92 -10.86 -15.83
N THR A 526 16.37 -11.43 -14.76
CA THR A 526 15.54 -12.64 -14.80
C THR A 526 14.07 -12.32 -14.52
N GLY A 527 13.21 -13.34 -14.57
CA GLY A 527 11.78 -13.24 -14.32
C GLY A 527 10.95 -13.48 -15.58
N SER A 528 9.63 -13.45 -15.43
CA SER A 528 8.69 -13.81 -16.49
C SER A 528 7.68 -12.70 -16.80
N LEU A 529 7.29 -12.66 -18.07
CA LEU A 529 6.26 -11.77 -18.58
C LEU A 529 5.17 -12.66 -19.17
N SER A 530 3.95 -12.58 -18.63
CA SER A 530 2.83 -13.42 -19.07
C SER A 530 1.55 -12.58 -19.21
N TYR A 531 0.79 -12.78 -20.29
CA TYR A 531 -0.51 -12.11 -20.54
C TYR A 531 -0.49 -10.57 -20.58
N ASN A 532 0.62 -9.97 -20.99
CA ASN A 532 0.75 -8.52 -21.12
C ASN A 532 0.24 -8.03 -22.50
N LYS A 533 -0.16 -6.75 -22.59
CA LYS A 533 -0.72 -6.10 -23.80
C LYS A 533 0.00 -4.77 -24.07
N PHE A 534 0.46 -4.54 -25.31
CA PHE A 534 1.25 -3.34 -25.68
C PHE A 534 0.68 -2.59 -26.89
N ILE A 535 0.09 -1.41 -26.68
CA ILE A 535 -0.68 -0.65 -27.66
C ILE A 535 0.07 0.65 -28.05
N GLN A 536 0.22 0.96 -29.35
CA GLN A 536 0.82 2.23 -29.81
C GLN A 536 -0.05 2.87 -30.91
N THR A 537 -0.64 4.03 -30.63
CA THR A 537 -1.47 4.81 -31.58
C THR A 537 -0.82 6.14 -31.98
N ASN A 538 0.07 6.68 -31.13
CA ASN A 538 0.56 8.07 -31.25
C ASN A 538 2.04 8.17 -31.69
N TYR A 539 2.80 7.07 -31.72
CA TYR A 539 4.23 7.05 -32.03
C TYR A 539 4.56 6.04 -33.13
N LYS A 540 5.61 6.30 -33.94
CA LYS A 540 6.07 5.37 -34.99
C LYS A 540 6.50 4.04 -34.37
N ASN A 541 6.06 2.92 -34.97
CA ASN A 541 6.16 1.57 -34.41
C ASN A 541 7.60 1.07 -34.30
N SER A 542 8.18 1.21 -33.12
CA SER A 542 9.31 0.39 -32.71
C SER A 542 8.90 -0.23 -31.38
N ILE A 543 8.51 -1.50 -31.43
CA ILE A 543 8.27 -2.30 -30.23
C ILE A 543 9.45 -3.24 -30.10
N LEU A 544 10.25 -3.05 -29.04
CA LEU A 544 11.30 -3.99 -28.64
C LEU A 544 10.82 -4.84 -27.46
N ILE A 545 10.98 -6.16 -27.57
CA ILE A 545 10.82 -7.15 -26.48
C ILE A 545 12.16 -7.90 -26.25
N LEU A 546 12.34 -8.46 -25.05
CA LEU A 546 13.52 -8.37 -24.16
C LEU A 546 14.51 -9.55 -24.13
N SER A 547 15.59 -9.36 -23.35
CA SER A 547 16.88 -10.08 -23.31
C SER A 547 16.87 -11.61 -23.27
N LYS A 548 18.07 -12.17 -23.54
CA LYS A 548 18.46 -13.59 -23.62
C LYS A 548 17.77 -14.54 -22.61
N ASN A 549 17.38 -14.07 -21.42
CA ASN A 549 16.80 -14.89 -20.35
C ASN A 549 15.26 -14.73 -20.19
N SER A 550 14.62 -13.84 -20.96
CA SER A 550 13.16 -13.58 -20.89
C SER A 550 12.34 -14.42 -21.88
N ILE A 551 13.01 -15.31 -22.61
CA ILE A 551 12.49 -16.01 -23.78
C ILE A 551 12.28 -17.52 -23.50
N GLU A 552 12.55 -17.97 -22.28
CA GLU A 552 12.21 -19.34 -21.88
C GLU A 552 10.74 -19.43 -21.43
N LYS A 553 9.92 -20.00 -22.32
CA LYS A 553 8.60 -20.61 -22.07
C LYS A 553 7.60 -19.76 -21.27
N GLU A 554 6.99 -18.75 -21.90
CA GLU A 554 5.55 -18.43 -21.72
C GLU A 554 5.07 -17.27 -22.62
N HIS A 555 3.83 -17.39 -23.08
CA HIS A 555 3.20 -16.59 -24.14
C HIS A 555 3.14 -15.08 -23.85
N ASN A 556 4.00 -14.31 -24.53
CA ASN A 556 3.96 -12.85 -24.57
C ASN A 556 3.17 -12.38 -25.81
N ILE A 557 2.04 -11.70 -25.63
CA ILE A 557 1.22 -11.19 -26.74
C ILE A 557 1.61 -9.73 -27.01
N ILE A 558 2.33 -9.46 -28.10
CA ILE A 558 2.62 -8.09 -28.56
C ILE A 558 1.46 -7.54 -29.38
N ASN A 559 0.41 -7.12 -28.71
CA ASN A 559 -0.78 -6.67 -29.43
C ASN A 559 -0.66 -5.21 -29.91
N LEU A 560 -0.02 -4.95 -31.06
CA LEU A 560 -0.19 -3.68 -31.81
C LEU A 560 -1.68 -3.51 -32.17
N THR A 561 -2.52 -3.03 -31.26
CA THR A 561 -3.97 -3.09 -31.49
C THR A 561 -4.39 -2.13 -32.61
N ASN A 562 -5.25 -2.66 -33.47
CA ASN A 562 -6.46 -2.06 -34.04
C ASN A 562 -6.41 -0.76 -34.84
N ASN A 563 -5.30 -0.02 -34.84
CA ASN A 563 -5.16 1.23 -35.59
C ASN A 563 -3.72 1.52 -36.01
N THR A 564 -2.81 0.54 -35.95
CA THR A 564 -1.53 0.67 -36.63
C THR A 564 -1.75 0.55 -38.14
N LYS A 565 -2.22 1.64 -38.76
CA LYS A 565 -2.19 1.82 -40.21
C LYS A 565 -0.71 1.92 -40.56
N ILE A 566 -0.10 0.78 -40.88
CA ILE A 566 1.21 0.75 -41.49
C ILE A 566 1.04 1.51 -42.81
N THR A 567 1.51 2.75 -42.86
CA THR A 567 1.53 3.53 -44.11
C THR A 567 2.64 2.98 -44.99
N LYS A 568 2.39 2.88 -46.29
CA LYS A 568 3.41 2.47 -47.26
C LYS A 568 4.64 3.37 -47.07
N GLY A 569 5.78 2.78 -46.72
CA GLY A 569 7.01 3.49 -46.41
C GLY A 569 7.37 3.63 -44.92
N VAL A 570 6.55 3.13 -44.00
CA VAL A 570 6.91 3.01 -42.57
C VAL A 570 7.95 1.91 -42.39
N THR A 571 8.92 2.18 -41.54
CA THR A 571 10.03 1.29 -41.22
C THR A 571 9.91 0.85 -39.76
N THR A 572 9.82 -0.46 -39.50
CA THR A 572 9.88 -1.03 -38.15
C THR A 572 11.18 -1.78 -37.97
N THR A 573 11.91 -1.50 -36.90
CA THR A 573 13.16 -2.19 -36.57
C THR A 573 12.92 -3.19 -35.46
N PHE A 574 13.14 -4.47 -35.76
CA PHE A 574 13.18 -5.55 -34.78
C PHE A 574 14.64 -5.72 -34.35
N LYS A 575 14.92 -5.71 -33.04
CA LYS A 575 16.27 -5.93 -32.52
C LYS A 575 16.27 -7.18 -31.65
N SER A 576 17.23 -8.06 -31.87
CA SER A 576 17.58 -9.12 -30.92
C SER A 576 18.51 -8.54 -29.86
N PRO A 577 18.23 -8.76 -28.57
CA PRO A 577 19.10 -8.33 -27.47
C PRO A 577 20.33 -9.23 -27.27
N VAL A 578 20.48 -10.29 -28.07
CA VAL A 578 21.60 -11.23 -27.98
C VAL A 578 22.74 -10.75 -28.86
N ILE A 579 23.89 -10.43 -28.25
CA ILE A 579 25.18 -10.40 -28.96
C ILE A 579 25.55 -11.88 -29.16
N ASP A 580 25.17 -12.46 -30.28
CA ASP A 580 25.49 -13.85 -30.62
C ASP A 580 26.72 -13.87 -31.56
N THR A 581 27.70 -14.71 -31.29
CA THR A 581 28.84 -14.95 -32.19
C THR A 581 28.45 -15.75 -33.43
N TYR A 582 27.28 -16.39 -33.43
CA TYR A 582 26.76 -17.19 -34.56
C TYR A 582 25.64 -16.43 -35.28
N THR A 583 25.84 -16.10 -36.56
CA THR A 583 25.02 -15.10 -37.30
C THR A 583 23.88 -15.66 -38.14
N SER A 584 23.68 -16.97 -38.21
CA SER A 584 23.03 -17.55 -39.40
C SER A 584 21.51 -17.76 -39.34
N ASP A 585 20.81 -17.65 -38.19
CA ASP A 585 19.47 -18.28 -38.10
C ASP A 585 18.42 -17.47 -37.32
N ILE A 586 18.12 -16.23 -37.72
CA ILE A 586 16.90 -15.54 -37.25
C ILE A 586 16.07 -15.03 -38.42
N ASN A 587 15.05 -15.81 -38.78
CA ASN A 587 14.15 -15.55 -39.90
C ASN A 587 12.86 -14.89 -39.42
N ILE A 588 12.41 -13.86 -40.14
CA ILE A 588 11.20 -13.09 -39.81
C ILE A 588 10.19 -13.28 -40.94
N TYR A 589 8.96 -13.60 -40.57
CA TYR A 589 7.88 -13.91 -41.52
C TYR A 589 6.66 -13.03 -41.28
N ILE A 590 5.95 -12.67 -42.36
CA ILE A 590 4.58 -12.13 -42.32
C ILE A 590 3.65 -13.16 -42.95
N GLY A 591 2.81 -13.83 -42.16
CA GLY A 591 2.09 -15.01 -42.63
C GLY A 591 3.06 -16.14 -42.98
N SER A 592 3.01 -16.66 -44.20
CA SER A 592 3.96 -17.65 -44.74
C SER A 592 5.18 -17.02 -45.43
N ASP A 593 5.14 -15.72 -45.69
CA ASP A 593 6.16 -15.06 -46.51
C ASP A 593 7.37 -14.68 -45.65
N HIS A 594 8.55 -15.17 -46.04
CA HIS A 594 9.81 -14.73 -45.47
C HIS A 594 10.05 -13.26 -45.85
N ILE A 595 10.18 -12.39 -44.86
CA ILE A 595 10.32 -10.94 -45.08
C ILE A 595 11.71 -10.41 -44.71
N GLY A 596 12.58 -11.26 -44.18
CA GLY A 596 13.98 -10.94 -43.96
C GLY A 596 14.60 -11.69 -42.80
N GLU A 597 15.91 -11.51 -42.68
CA GLU A 597 16.75 -12.05 -41.62
C GLU A 597 17.19 -10.93 -40.69
N LEU A 598 17.42 -11.23 -39.41
CA LEU A 598 18.12 -10.29 -38.52
C LEU A 598 19.60 -10.26 -38.91
N THR A 599 20.01 -9.24 -39.66
CA THR A 599 21.41 -8.97 -39.98
C THR A 599 22.16 -8.42 -38.77
N LYS A 600 23.41 -8.84 -38.54
CA LYS A 600 24.25 -8.24 -37.49
C LYS A 600 24.60 -6.80 -37.87
N ASN A 601 24.41 -5.89 -36.92
CA ASN A 601 25.04 -4.58 -37.00
C ASN A 601 26.53 -4.66 -36.63
N SER A 602 27.25 -3.55 -36.77
CA SER A 602 28.68 -3.42 -36.42
C SER A 602 29.00 -3.68 -34.95
N LYS A 603 27.99 -3.86 -34.09
CA LYS A 603 28.12 -4.17 -32.65
C LYS A 603 27.71 -5.61 -32.31
N GLY A 604 27.48 -6.47 -33.31
CA GLY A 604 27.13 -7.89 -33.10
C GLY A 604 25.71 -8.16 -32.62
N THR A 605 24.84 -7.14 -32.56
CA THR A 605 23.40 -7.29 -32.27
C THR A 605 22.64 -7.55 -33.56
N ALA A 606 21.78 -8.57 -33.57
CA ALA A 606 20.99 -8.91 -34.75
C ALA A 606 19.82 -7.92 -34.88
N GLN A 607 19.72 -7.23 -36.01
CA GLN A 607 18.66 -6.27 -36.29
C GLN A 607 18.11 -6.50 -37.70
N THR A 608 16.80 -6.36 -37.87
CA THR A 608 16.19 -6.23 -39.19
C THR A 608 15.31 -5.01 -39.20
N THR A 609 15.24 -4.40 -40.36
CA THR A 609 14.51 -3.16 -40.59
C THR A 609 13.60 -3.42 -41.78
N TYR A 610 12.31 -3.62 -41.53
CA TYR A 610 11.35 -3.92 -42.58
C TYR A 610 10.59 -2.65 -42.95
N LYS A 611 10.65 -2.29 -44.24
CA LYS A 611 9.90 -1.18 -44.83
C LYS A 611 8.64 -1.72 -45.49
N PHE A 612 7.50 -1.36 -44.95
CA PHE A 612 6.23 -1.87 -45.44
C PHE A 612 5.86 -1.25 -46.80
N THR A 613 5.62 -2.08 -47.81
CA THR A 613 5.32 -1.66 -49.18
C THR A 613 3.82 -1.55 -49.48
N THR A 614 2.97 -2.04 -48.57
CA THR A 614 1.50 -2.02 -48.65
C THR A 614 0.90 -1.55 -47.32
N THR A 615 -0.32 -1.02 -47.34
CA THR A 615 -1.05 -0.59 -46.15
C THR A 615 -2.03 -1.66 -45.69
N GLY A 616 -2.06 -2.02 -44.39
CA GLY A 616 -3.01 -3.00 -43.84
C GLY A 616 -2.56 -3.63 -42.52
N LEU A 617 -3.43 -4.43 -41.89
CA LEU A 617 -3.16 -5.21 -40.68
C LEU A 617 -2.35 -6.47 -41.05
N LYS A 618 -1.28 -6.77 -40.30
CA LYS A 618 -0.36 -7.92 -40.55
C LYS A 618 0.12 -8.55 -39.23
N SER A 619 0.28 -9.86 -39.20
CA SER A 619 0.88 -10.65 -38.10
C SER A 619 2.30 -11.10 -38.45
N PHE A 620 3.17 -11.31 -37.46
CA PHE A 620 4.60 -11.61 -37.65
C PHE A 620 5.05 -12.79 -36.78
N ASN A 621 5.92 -13.64 -37.32
CA ASN A 621 6.56 -14.73 -36.57
C ASN A 621 8.09 -14.57 -36.62
N ILE A 622 8.78 -14.84 -35.50
CA ILE A 622 10.25 -14.88 -35.43
C ILE A 622 10.69 -16.30 -35.05
N TYR A 623 11.57 -16.89 -35.86
CA TYR A 623 12.16 -18.20 -35.59
C TYR A 623 13.63 -18.04 -35.22
N TYR A 624 14.08 -18.68 -34.14
CA TYR A 624 15.49 -18.68 -33.73
C TYR A 624 15.94 -20.08 -33.30
N ARG A 625 16.99 -20.60 -33.96
CA ARG A 625 17.60 -21.94 -33.72
C ARG A 625 16.62 -23.12 -33.71
N GLY A 626 15.56 -23.06 -34.51
CA GLY A 626 14.56 -24.14 -34.62
C GLY A 626 13.40 -24.05 -33.63
N ASP A 627 13.44 -23.08 -32.70
CA ASP A 627 12.35 -22.79 -31.76
C ASP A 627 11.53 -21.57 -32.23
N LEU A 628 10.20 -21.66 -32.05
CA LEU A 628 9.21 -20.67 -32.45
C LEU A 628 9.00 -19.64 -31.34
N TYR A 629 9.24 -18.37 -31.64
CA TYR A 629 8.99 -17.25 -30.74
C TYR A 629 7.81 -16.42 -31.25
N ASP A 630 6.62 -16.73 -30.71
CA ASP A 630 5.36 -16.17 -31.17
C ASP A 630 5.15 -14.71 -30.73
N ILE A 631 4.96 -13.82 -31.70
CA ILE A 631 4.63 -12.42 -31.50
C ILE A 631 3.23 -12.15 -32.09
N TYR A 632 2.21 -12.09 -31.24
CA TYR A 632 0.81 -11.92 -31.69
C TYR A 632 0.35 -10.46 -31.73
N ILE A 633 0.14 -9.93 -32.93
CA ILE A 633 -0.54 -8.65 -33.21
C ILE A 633 -1.97 -8.92 -33.67
N ASN A 634 -2.96 -8.21 -33.09
CA ASN A 634 -4.38 -8.45 -33.37
C ASN A 634 -5.02 -7.19 -34.01
N GLN A 635 -5.51 -7.30 -35.26
CA GLN A 635 -6.93 -7.05 -35.56
C GLN A 635 -7.41 -7.59 -36.92
N GLU A 636 -8.72 -7.85 -36.96
CA GLU A 636 -9.61 -8.29 -38.04
C GLU A 636 -9.49 -7.55 -39.38
N VAL A 637 -9.55 -8.33 -40.47
CA VAL A 637 -10.02 -7.87 -41.79
C VAL A 637 -11.12 -8.81 -42.26
N VAL A 638 -12.33 -8.26 -42.36
CA VAL A 638 -13.45 -8.79 -43.16
C VAL A 638 -13.12 -8.53 -44.63
N LEU A 639 -13.35 -9.49 -45.54
CA LEU A 639 -13.91 -9.24 -46.89
C LEU A 639 -14.33 -10.55 -47.60
N SER A 640 -15.65 -10.63 -47.79
CA SER A 640 -16.45 -11.11 -48.95
C SER A 640 -16.04 -12.35 -49.77
N GLY A 641 -16.90 -13.37 -49.73
CA GLY A 641 -17.11 -14.40 -50.75
C GLY A 641 -18.43 -15.14 -50.50
N PRO A 642 -19.19 -15.57 -51.52
CA PRO A 642 -20.64 -15.70 -51.47
C PRO A 642 -21.19 -16.93 -50.74
N SER A 643 -22.46 -16.78 -50.32
CA SER A 643 -23.48 -17.77 -49.88
C SER A 643 -23.16 -19.25 -50.14
N SER A 644 -23.38 -20.18 -49.20
CA SER A 644 -24.73 -20.49 -48.67
C SER A 644 -24.75 -21.22 -47.31
N THR A 645 -25.36 -20.58 -46.31
CA THR A 645 -26.32 -21.08 -45.25
C THR A 645 -25.97 -22.27 -44.30
N PRO A 646 -26.54 -22.30 -43.07
CA PRO A 646 -25.77 -22.33 -41.81
C PRO A 646 -25.94 -23.61 -40.97
N ILE A 647 -25.09 -23.83 -39.94
CA ILE A 647 -25.46 -24.37 -38.60
C ILE A 647 -24.38 -23.98 -37.55
N SER A 648 -24.88 -23.73 -36.35
CA SER A 648 -24.28 -23.22 -35.10
C SER A 648 -23.47 -24.21 -34.25
N SER A 649 -22.74 -23.65 -33.27
CA SER A 649 -22.28 -24.22 -31.98
C SER A 649 -20.98 -25.05 -31.95
N SER A 650 -20.36 -25.11 -30.76
CA SER A 650 -19.18 -25.90 -30.41
C SER A 650 -19.25 -27.33 -30.94
N GLN A 651 -18.16 -27.86 -31.52
CA GLN A 651 -18.13 -29.24 -32.00
C GLN A 651 -18.29 -30.20 -30.82
N SER A 652 -19.39 -30.95 -30.80
CA SER A 652 -19.78 -31.87 -29.72
C SER A 652 -19.67 -33.32 -30.19
N TYR A 653 -19.10 -34.20 -29.35
CA TYR A 653 -18.92 -35.62 -29.62
C TYR A 653 -19.66 -36.46 -28.59
N ASN A 654 -20.46 -37.43 -29.04
CA ASN A 654 -21.15 -38.37 -28.15
C ASN A 654 -20.37 -39.68 -28.09
N VAL A 655 -20.07 -40.15 -26.89
CA VAL A 655 -19.17 -41.28 -26.62
C VAL A 655 -19.94 -42.38 -25.89
N TYR A 656 -20.04 -43.55 -26.53
CA TYR A 656 -20.68 -44.76 -25.98
C TYR A 656 -19.67 -45.89 -25.70
N SER A 657 -18.43 -45.74 -26.18
CA SER A 657 -17.33 -46.67 -25.99
C SER A 657 -16.00 -45.94 -25.89
N TYR A 658 -14.96 -46.59 -25.37
CA TYR A 658 -13.63 -45.98 -25.32
C TYR A 658 -13.03 -45.75 -26.72
N SER A 659 -13.44 -46.55 -27.71
CA SER A 659 -13.07 -46.32 -29.12
C SER A 659 -13.63 -44.99 -29.63
N ASP A 660 -14.87 -44.65 -29.27
CA ASP A 660 -15.49 -43.37 -29.64
C ASP A 660 -14.74 -42.19 -29.01
N LEU A 661 -14.27 -42.35 -27.77
CA LEU A 661 -13.46 -41.33 -27.12
C LEU A 661 -12.13 -41.09 -27.87
N LEU A 662 -11.44 -42.17 -28.25
CA LEU A 662 -10.22 -42.06 -29.04
C LEU A 662 -10.47 -41.43 -30.43
N ASN A 663 -11.58 -41.79 -31.07
CA ASN A 663 -11.97 -41.19 -32.36
C ASN A 663 -12.33 -39.71 -32.24
N ALA A 664 -12.98 -39.31 -31.13
CA ALA A 664 -13.21 -37.90 -30.83
C ALA A 664 -11.88 -37.16 -30.71
N PHE A 665 -10.92 -37.64 -29.92
CA PHE A 665 -9.60 -36.99 -29.83
C PHE A 665 -8.82 -37.00 -31.16
N ARG A 666 -8.91 -38.06 -31.98
CA ARG A 666 -8.33 -38.05 -33.34
C ARG A 666 -8.96 -36.98 -34.24
N SER A 667 -10.28 -36.84 -34.19
CA SER A 667 -11.02 -35.84 -34.96
C SER A 667 -10.71 -34.41 -34.49
N ILE A 668 -10.54 -34.23 -33.18
CA ILE A 668 -10.12 -32.95 -32.60
C ILE A 668 -8.69 -32.61 -33.02
N LYS A 669 -7.80 -33.61 -33.10
CA LYS A 669 -6.42 -33.43 -33.58
C LYS A 669 -6.34 -32.99 -35.04
N SER A 670 -7.18 -33.56 -35.90
CA SER A 670 -7.24 -33.21 -37.32
C SER A 670 -8.13 -32.00 -37.63
N SER A 671 -8.80 -31.44 -36.62
CA SER A 671 -9.67 -30.29 -36.79
C SER A 671 -8.86 -29.05 -37.15
N SER A 672 -9.31 -28.29 -38.15
CA SER A 672 -8.81 -26.94 -38.43
C SER A 672 -9.41 -25.89 -37.49
N SER A 673 -10.41 -26.25 -36.69
CA SER A 673 -11.02 -25.39 -35.68
C SER A 673 -10.07 -25.20 -34.48
N ASN A 674 -10.05 -23.98 -33.93
CA ASN A 674 -9.46 -23.70 -32.62
C ASN A 674 -10.51 -23.54 -31.51
N LYS A 675 -11.80 -23.68 -31.85
CA LYS A 675 -12.92 -23.54 -30.91
C LYS A 675 -12.95 -24.72 -29.93
N GLU A 676 -13.46 -24.46 -28.73
CA GLU A 676 -13.68 -25.50 -27.73
C GLU A 676 -14.54 -26.66 -28.25
N CYS A 677 -14.10 -27.88 -27.92
CA CYS A 677 -14.87 -29.10 -28.19
C CYS A 677 -15.48 -29.67 -26.91
N VAL A 678 -16.68 -30.21 -27.02
CA VAL A 678 -17.39 -30.88 -25.92
C VAL A 678 -17.48 -32.37 -26.20
N ILE A 679 -17.16 -33.21 -25.22
CA ILE A 679 -17.28 -34.66 -25.29
C ILE A 679 -18.30 -35.09 -24.24
N ASN A 680 -19.42 -35.67 -24.65
CA ASN A 680 -20.46 -36.20 -23.77
C ASN A 680 -20.32 -37.71 -23.66
N ILE A 681 -20.08 -38.20 -22.46
CA ILE A 681 -20.04 -39.64 -22.17
C ILE A 681 -21.46 -40.09 -21.82
N TYR A 682 -21.91 -41.16 -22.48
CA TYR A 682 -23.24 -41.77 -22.27
C TYR A 682 -23.16 -43.23 -21.78
N LYS A 683 -21.95 -43.76 -21.59
CA LYS A 683 -21.72 -45.11 -21.07
C LYS A 683 -20.40 -45.17 -20.34
N ASP A 684 -20.31 -46.07 -19.36
CA ASP A 684 -19.06 -46.37 -18.68
C ASP A 684 -17.99 -46.87 -19.67
N LEU A 685 -16.80 -46.30 -19.55
CA LEU A 685 -15.66 -46.54 -20.43
C LEU A 685 -14.62 -47.40 -19.71
N LYS A 686 -14.12 -48.44 -20.39
CA LYS A 686 -12.94 -49.20 -20.00
C LYS A 686 -11.79 -48.75 -20.88
N ILE A 687 -10.82 -48.02 -20.33
CA ILE A 687 -9.72 -47.46 -21.12
C ILE A 687 -8.66 -48.53 -21.38
N THR A 688 -8.13 -48.55 -22.60
CA THR A 688 -7.12 -49.54 -23.05
C THR A 688 -5.79 -48.89 -23.41
N THR A 689 -5.73 -47.56 -23.42
CA THR A 689 -4.52 -46.76 -23.61
C THR A 689 -4.70 -45.41 -22.90
N MET A 690 -3.69 -44.56 -22.97
CA MET A 690 -3.72 -43.21 -22.42
C MET A 690 -3.97 -42.19 -23.54
N VAL A 691 -4.76 -41.15 -23.26
CA VAL A 691 -4.93 -40.01 -24.16
C VAL A 691 -3.80 -39.00 -23.94
N ILE A 692 -3.19 -38.51 -25.01
CA ILE A 692 -2.26 -37.37 -24.98
C ILE A 692 -2.93 -36.18 -25.65
N TRP A 693 -3.19 -35.15 -24.84
CA TRP A 693 -3.81 -33.89 -25.25
C TRP A 693 -2.73 -32.81 -25.33
N GLY A 694 -2.28 -32.42 -26.54
CA GLY A 694 -1.04 -31.63 -26.67
C GLY A 694 -0.66 -31.07 -28.05
N ASP A 695 0.64 -30.86 -28.29
CA ASP A 695 1.20 -29.85 -29.23
C ASP A 695 0.73 -29.89 -30.70
N SER A 696 0.22 -31.02 -31.19
CA SER A 696 -0.28 -31.15 -32.56
C SER A 696 -1.78 -30.86 -32.73
N TYR A 697 -2.46 -30.32 -31.71
CA TYR A 697 -3.89 -30.04 -31.75
C TYR A 697 -4.15 -28.55 -31.98
N ASN A 698 -4.97 -28.20 -32.98
CA ASN A 698 -5.42 -26.82 -33.19
C ASN A 698 -6.44 -26.38 -32.13
N VAL A 699 -7.29 -27.31 -31.68
CA VAL A 699 -8.19 -27.10 -30.55
C VAL A 699 -7.38 -27.10 -29.26
N LYS A 700 -7.42 -25.99 -28.53
CA LYS A 700 -6.69 -25.84 -27.25
C LYS A 700 -7.53 -26.09 -26.02
N LYS A 701 -8.84 -26.29 -26.17
CA LYS A 701 -9.77 -26.50 -25.05
C LYS A 701 -10.75 -27.64 -25.32
N VAL A 702 -10.79 -28.62 -24.42
CA VAL A 702 -11.77 -29.72 -24.44
C VAL A 702 -12.51 -29.77 -23.11
N THR A 703 -13.83 -29.91 -23.18
CA THR A 703 -14.68 -30.19 -22.03
C THR A 703 -15.25 -31.60 -22.14
N ILE A 704 -14.94 -32.47 -21.17
CA ILE A 704 -15.53 -33.81 -21.05
C ILE A 704 -16.64 -33.74 -20.00
N LYS A 705 -17.87 -33.93 -20.46
CA LYS A 705 -19.06 -34.10 -19.63
C LYS A 705 -19.28 -35.59 -19.42
N GLY A 706 -18.98 -36.05 -18.22
CA GLY A 706 -19.08 -37.47 -17.85
C GLY A 706 -20.52 -37.95 -17.67
N ASN A 707 -21.48 -37.05 -17.43
CA ASN A 707 -22.87 -37.39 -17.13
C ASN A 707 -23.02 -38.49 -16.06
N ASN A 708 -22.13 -38.47 -15.06
CA ASN A 708 -21.97 -39.45 -13.97
C ASN A 708 -21.49 -40.85 -14.39
N HIS A 709 -21.04 -41.03 -15.63
CA HIS A 709 -20.45 -42.28 -16.09
C HIS A 709 -19.01 -42.46 -15.62
N VAL A 710 -18.59 -43.73 -15.59
CA VAL A 710 -17.28 -44.16 -15.11
C VAL A 710 -16.26 -44.22 -16.24
N ILE A 711 -15.06 -43.71 -16.00
CA ILE A 711 -13.85 -43.99 -16.79
C ILE A 711 -12.95 -44.90 -15.95
N ASN A 712 -12.85 -46.18 -16.34
CA ASN A 712 -12.17 -47.23 -15.59
C ASN A 712 -10.82 -47.57 -16.22
N GLY A 713 -9.74 -47.34 -15.47
CA GLY A 713 -8.35 -47.63 -15.80
C GLY A 713 -7.94 -49.11 -15.75
N GLN A 714 -8.84 -49.99 -15.30
CA GLN A 714 -8.62 -51.44 -15.22
C GLN A 714 -7.37 -51.85 -14.41
N ASN A 715 -6.98 -51.03 -13.43
CA ASN A 715 -5.76 -51.14 -12.62
C ASN A 715 -4.45 -51.16 -13.44
N LYS A 716 -4.50 -50.70 -14.69
CA LYS A 716 -3.38 -50.80 -15.64
C LYS A 716 -3.06 -49.51 -16.39
N TYR A 717 -4.08 -48.72 -16.69
CA TYR A 717 -3.95 -47.59 -17.60
C TYR A 717 -4.18 -46.27 -16.88
N LYS A 718 -3.48 -45.23 -17.36
CA LYS A 718 -3.76 -43.84 -17.02
C LYS A 718 -4.74 -43.27 -18.02
N PHE A 719 -5.65 -42.41 -17.57
CA PHE A 719 -6.63 -41.80 -18.43
C PHE A 719 -6.04 -40.81 -19.45
N ILE A 720 -5.46 -39.69 -18.98
CA ILE A 720 -5.08 -38.59 -19.87
C ILE A 720 -3.85 -37.81 -19.37
N SER A 721 -3.01 -37.32 -20.30
CA SER A 721 -2.03 -36.27 -20.03
C SER A 721 -2.38 -35.02 -20.82
N VAL A 722 -2.41 -33.91 -20.09
CA VAL A 722 -2.63 -32.57 -20.60
C VAL A 722 -1.26 -31.90 -20.75
N LYS A 723 -0.87 -31.58 -21.98
CA LYS A 723 0.37 -30.83 -22.26
C LYS A 723 0.15 -29.33 -22.07
N SER A 724 1.26 -28.59 -22.01
CA SER A 724 1.22 -27.14 -21.89
C SER A 724 0.45 -26.50 -23.05
N GLY A 725 -0.14 -25.32 -22.81
CA GLY A 725 -0.96 -24.61 -23.80
C GLY A 725 -2.34 -25.22 -24.06
N HIS A 726 -2.73 -26.27 -23.34
CA HIS A 726 -4.02 -26.93 -23.50
C HIS A 726 -4.85 -26.92 -22.21
N THR A 727 -6.16 -26.78 -22.37
CA THR A 727 -7.15 -26.79 -21.29
C THR A 727 -8.02 -28.04 -21.37
N LEU A 728 -8.17 -28.74 -20.25
CA LEU A 728 -9.10 -29.84 -20.06
C LEU A 728 -10.09 -29.47 -18.95
N ASN A 729 -11.38 -29.42 -19.28
CA ASN A 729 -12.44 -29.33 -18.29
C ASN A 729 -13.09 -30.70 -18.12
N LEU A 730 -13.28 -31.14 -16.88
CA LEU A 730 -13.98 -32.36 -16.52
C LEU A 730 -15.22 -31.99 -15.69
N GLU A 731 -16.39 -32.42 -16.14
CA GLU A 731 -17.66 -32.13 -15.46
C GLU A 731 -18.44 -33.43 -15.25
N ASN A 732 -18.84 -33.74 -14.01
CA ASN A 732 -19.67 -34.90 -13.69
C ASN A 732 -19.08 -36.23 -14.19
N VAL A 733 -17.78 -36.48 -13.99
CA VAL A 733 -17.12 -37.72 -14.42
C VAL A 733 -16.56 -38.51 -13.24
N ASN A 734 -16.67 -39.85 -13.29
CA ASN A 734 -16.15 -40.74 -12.26
C ASN A 734 -14.92 -41.50 -12.79
N ILE A 735 -13.70 -41.10 -12.42
CA ILE A 735 -12.46 -41.72 -12.90
C ILE A 735 -11.92 -42.68 -11.84
N GLN A 736 -11.78 -43.96 -12.18
CA GLN A 736 -11.41 -44.98 -11.20
C GLN A 736 -10.46 -46.05 -11.70
N ASN A 737 -9.79 -46.71 -10.75
CA ASN A 737 -8.90 -47.85 -11.00
C ASN A 737 -7.82 -47.54 -12.06
N CYS A 738 -7.34 -46.30 -12.18
CA CYS A 738 -6.21 -45.98 -13.04
C CYS A 738 -4.90 -46.33 -12.33
N ASN A 739 -3.88 -46.78 -13.06
CA ASN A 739 -2.59 -47.17 -12.46
C ASN A 739 -1.42 -46.75 -13.36
N CYS A 740 -0.42 -46.07 -12.79
CA CYS A 740 0.81 -45.73 -13.49
C CYS A 740 2.11 -46.05 -12.73
N VAL A 741 2.08 -46.93 -11.71
CA VAL A 741 3.26 -47.25 -10.87
C VAL A 741 4.47 -47.76 -11.68
N ASN A 742 4.24 -48.38 -12.84
CA ASN A 742 5.28 -48.98 -13.70
C ASN A 742 5.76 -48.09 -14.87
N TYR A 743 5.39 -46.80 -14.93
CA TYR A 743 5.87 -45.91 -16.00
C TYR A 743 7.24 -45.30 -15.64
N ALA A 744 8.23 -45.47 -16.51
CA ALA A 744 9.55 -44.84 -16.34
C ALA A 744 9.48 -43.33 -16.70
N GLY A 745 9.85 -42.46 -15.76
CA GLY A 745 9.92 -41.00 -15.92
C GLY A 745 9.01 -40.23 -14.95
N SER A 746 9.60 -39.33 -14.14
CA SER A 746 8.92 -38.58 -13.07
C SER A 746 7.75 -37.70 -13.56
N GLU A 747 7.82 -37.22 -14.80
CA GLU A 747 6.85 -36.29 -15.40
C GLU A 747 5.50 -36.92 -15.81
N ASN A 748 5.37 -38.25 -15.74
CA ASN A 748 4.18 -38.99 -16.14
C ASN A 748 3.60 -39.82 -14.98
N ASN A 749 3.66 -39.36 -13.73
CA ASN A 749 3.37 -40.21 -12.56
C ASN A 749 2.04 -40.00 -11.84
N GLY A 750 1.06 -39.28 -12.40
CA GLY A 750 -0.29 -39.16 -11.82
C GLY A 750 -1.20 -40.33 -12.23
N GLY A 751 -1.90 -40.94 -11.27
CA GLY A 751 -2.56 -42.23 -11.50
C GLY A 751 -3.67 -42.17 -12.55
N ALA A 752 -4.54 -41.16 -12.47
CA ALA A 752 -5.55 -40.87 -13.49
C ALA A 752 -5.08 -39.80 -14.48
N ILE A 753 -4.50 -38.70 -13.99
CA ILE A 753 -4.21 -37.51 -14.80
C ILE A 753 -2.80 -36.99 -14.51
N SER A 754 -2.05 -36.64 -15.57
CA SER A 754 -0.84 -35.81 -15.49
C SER A 754 -1.08 -34.49 -16.22
N ASN A 755 -0.93 -33.37 -15.51
CA ASN A 755 -1.22 -32.04 -16.02
C ASN A 755 0.03 -31.16 -16.11
N LYS A 756 0.28 -30.60 -17.30
CA LYS A 756 1.21 -29.50 -17.58
C LYS A 756 0.51 -28.27 -18.19
N GLY A 757 -0.81 -28.32 -18.37
CA GLY A 757 -1.65 -27.23 -18.91
C GLY A 757 -2.68 -26.76 -17.89
N ILE A 758 -3.91 -26.46 -18.32
CA ILE A 758 -5.00 -26.04 -17.43
C ILE A 758 -5.97 -27.20 -17.23
N LEU A 759 -6.18 -27.62 -15.99
CA LEU A 759 -7.12 -28.67 -15.61
C LEU A 759 -8.19 -28.09 -14.69
N ASN A 760 -9.44 -28.04 -15.18
CA ASN A 760 -10.59 -27.65 -14.39
C ASN A 760 -11.47 -28.87 -14.14
N ILE A 761 -11.81 -29.15 -12.88
CA ILE A 761 -12.62 -30.30 -12.51
C ILE A 761 -13.80 -29.85 -11.67
N LYS A 762 -15.00 -30.24 -12.07
CA LYS A 762 -16.24 -29.88 -11.40
C LYS A 762 -17.11 -31.12 -11.17
N ASN A 763 -17.64 -31.25 -9.96
CA ASN A 763 -18.68 -32.24 -9.62
C ASN A 763 -18.29 -33.69 -10.01
N SER A 764 -17.02 -34.06 -9.85
CA SER A 764 -16.49 -35.33 -10.36
C SER A 764 -15.98 -36.22 -9.21
N ALA A 765 -15.60 -37.47 -9.49
CA ALA A 765 -15.01 -38.37 -8.51
C ALA A 765 -13.75 -39.07 -9.01
N PHE A 766 -12.75 -39.22 -8.14
CA PHE A 766 -11.54 -40.00 -8.36
C PHE A 766 -11.44 -41.12 -7.31
N LYS A 767 -11.49 -42.38 -7.76
CA LYS A 767 -11.53 -43.54 -6.86
C LYS A 767 -10.50 -44.61 -7.19
N ASN A 768 -9.79 -45.15 -6.19
CA ASN A 768 -8.88 -46.28 -6.38
C ASN A 768 -7.82 -46.08 -7.48
N ASN A 769 -7.39 -44.83 -7.72
CA ASN A 769 -6.31 -44.57 -8.68
C ASN A 769 -4.95 -44.73 -7.98
N LYS A 770 -3.96 -45.28 -8.68
CA LYS A 770 -2.64 -45.62 -8.14
C LYS A 770 -1.49 -45.02 -8.94
N ALA A 771 -0.50 -44.47 -8.24
CA ALA A 771 0.62 -43.78 -8.87
C ALA A 771 1.89 -43.79 -8.00
N ASN A 772 3.00 -43.27 -8.53
CA ASN A 772 4.16 -42.96 -7.69
C ASN A 772 3.99 -41.59 -7.01
N TYR A 773 3.44 -40.61 -7.74
CA TYR A 773 3.24 -39.22 -7.29
C TYR A 773 1.81 -38.76 -7.60
N GLY A 774 0.99 -38.58 -6.57
CA GLY A 774 -0.41 -38.17 -6.76
C GLY A 774 -1.26 -39.34 -7.25
N GLY A 775 -1.81 -40.12 -6.31
CA GLY A 775 -2.57 -41.33 -6.63
C GLY A 775 -3.69 -41.09 -7.63
N ALA A 776 -4.31 -39.91 -7.62
CA ALA A 776 -5.23 -39.47 -8.67
C ALA A 776 -4.56 -38.54 -9.68
N ILE A 777 -3.95 -37.44 -9.22
CA ILE A 777 -3.51 -36.34 -10.10
C ILE A 777 -2.09 -35.91 -9.78
N LEU A 778 -1.26 -35.82 -10.83
CA LEU A 778 0.02 -35.13 -10.81
C LEU A 778 -0.11 -33.81 -11.57
N ASN A 779 0.16 -32.70 -10.90
CA ASN A 779 0.36 -31.40 -11.53
C ASN A 779 1.87 -31.10 -11.59
N TYR A 780 2.39 -30.68 -12.73
CA TYR A 780 3.82 -30.45 -12.89
C TYR A 780 4.11 -29.29 -13.84
N ASP A 781 5.28 -28.66 -13.71
CA ASP A 781 5.76 -27.58 -14.60
C ASP A 781 4.81 -26.35 -14.57
N GLN A 782 4.24 -25.95 -15.71
CA GLN A 782 3.29 -24.82 -15.78
C GLN A 782 1.84 -25.21 -15.48
N GLY A 783 1.61 -26.40 -14.92
CA GLY A 783 0.27 -26.91 -14.66
C GLY A 783 -0.54 -26.03 -13.69
N LEU A 784 -1.78 -25.73 -14.06
CA LEU A 784 -2.76 -25.04 -13.22
C LEU A 784 -3.97 -25.95 -12.98
N ILE A 785 -4.37 -26.12 -11.73
CA ILE A 785 -5.54 -26.93 -11.36
C ILE A 785 -6.58 -26.07 -10.66
N THR A 786 -7.85 -26.19 -11.08
CA THR A 786 -9.01 -25.74 -10.32
C THR A 786 -9.99 -26.89 -10.12
N ILE A 787 -10.31 -27.21 -8.87
CA ILE A 787 -11.21 -28.31 -8.49
C ILE A 787 -12.38 -27.75 -7.68
N THR A 788 -13.60 -28.13 -8.04
CA THR A 788 -14.82 -27.73 -7.33
C THR A 788 -15.79 -28.89 -7.17
N GLY A 789 -16.37 -29.09 -5.98
CA GLY A 789 -17.43 -30.09 -5.79
C GLY A 789 -16.99 -31.53 -6.04
N THR A 790 -15.71 -31.86 -5.90
CA THR A 790 -15.13 -33.13 -6.37
C THR A 790 -14.75 -34.04 -5.20
N THR A 791 -14.88 -35.36 -5.37
CA THR A 791 -14.53 -36.34 -4.32
C THR A 791 -13.32 -37.19 -4.70
N PHE A 792 -12.33 -37.29 -3.81
CA PHE A 792 -11.17 -38.17 -3.92
C PHE A 792 -11.25 -39.25 -2.85
N THR A 793 -11.39 -40.52 -3.26
CA THR A 793 -11.57 -41.64 -2.34
C THR A 793 -10.58 -42.76 -2.64
N THR A 794 -9.87 -43.22 -1.61
CA THR A 794 -9.02 -44.44 -1.68
C THR A 794 -8.02 -44.44 -2.85
N ASN A 795 -7.53 -43.26 -3.25
CA ASN A 795 -6.43 -43.16 -4.20
C ASN A 795 -5.09 -43.40 -3.49
N GLU A 796 -4.13 -44.03 -4.15
CA GLU A 796 -2.91 -44.55 -3.53
C GLU A 796 -1.65 -44.04 -4.23
N ALA A 797 -0.64 -43.59 -3.48
CA ALA A 797 0.67 -43.27 -4.02
C ALA A 797 1.82 -43.86 -3.21
N THR A 798 2.83 -44.41 -3.90
CA THR A 798 3.97 -45.06 -3.26
C THR A 798 5.01 -44.11 -2.67
N MET A 799 5.07 -42.83 -3.11
CA MET A 799 6.13 -41.89 -2.68
C MET A 799 5.66 -40.60 -1.97
N HIS A 800 4.51 -40.01 -2.31
CA HIS A 800 4.08 -38.74 -1.69
C HIS A 800 2.57 -38.67 -1.46
N ALA A 801 1.82 -38.00 -2.36
CA ALA A 801 0.42 -37.67 -2.15
C ALA A 801 -0.53 -38.79 -2.61
N GLY A 802 -1.39 -39.27 -1.72
CA GLY A 802 -2.41 -40.27 -2.03
C GLY A 802 -3.45 -39.77 -3.04
N ALA A 803 -3.81 -38.48 -3.01
CA ALA A 803 -4.71 -37.90 -4.01
C ALA A 803 -3.97 -37.03 -5.03
N ILE A 804 -3.43 -35.89 -4.59
CA ILE A 804 -2.94 -34.84 -5.49
C ILE A 804 -1.51 -34.46 -5.13
N TYR A 805 -0.60 -34.64 -6.09
CA TYR A 805 0.76 -34.10 -6.00
C TYR A 805 0.86 -32.85 -6.87
N ASN A 806 1.08 -31.70 -6.24
CA ASN A 806 1.24 -30.42 -6.92
C ASN A 806 2.71 -29.98 -6.95
N ASN A 807 3.33 -30.12 -8.11
CA ASN A 807 4.58 -29.47 -8.49
C ASN A 807 4.39 -28.58 -9.73
N GLY A 808 3.18 -28.04 -9.89
CA GLY A 808 2.86 -27.01 -10.88
C GLY A 808 2.57 -25.68 -10.19
N LYS A 809 2.37 -24.63 -10.97
CA LYS A 809 2.28 -23.26 -10.45
C LYS A 809 1.14 -23.02 -9.47
N LYS A 810 -0.03 -23.65 -9.66
CA LYS A 810 -1.23 -23.36 -8.85
C LYS A 810 -2.18 -24.54 -8.67
N LEU A 811 -2.69 -24.68 -7.44
CA LEU A 811 -3.76 -25.59 -7.05
C LEU A 811 -4.89 -24.82 -6.34
N ASN A 812 -6.07 -24.74 -6.94
CA ASN A 812 -7.28 -24.23 -6.29
C ASN A 812 -8.25 -25.38 -6.03
N ILE A 813 -8.72 -25.53 -4.80
CA ILE A 813 -9.72 -26.53 -4.42
C ILE A 813 -10.83 -25.84 -3.63
N THR A 814 -12.08 -26.08 -4.03
CA THR A 814 -13.26 -25.54 -3.34
C THR A 814 -14.32 -26.61 -3.18
N SER A 815 -14.99 -26.67 -2.02
CA SER A 815 -16.16 -27.53 -1.79
C SER A 815 -15.93 -29.01 -2.17
N SER A 816 -14.75 -29.54 -1.90
CA SER A 816 -14.34 -30.89 -2.32
C SER A 816 -14.14 -31.81 -1.12
N THR A 817 -14.15 -33.13 -1.33
CA THR A 817 -14.01 -34.11 -0.23
C THR A 817 -12.88 -35.11 -0.51
N PHE A 818 -12.01 -35.33 0.48
CA PHE A 818 -10.94 -36.31 0.46
C PHE A 818 -11.24 -37.37 1.51
N THR A 819 -11.21 -38.66 1.16
CA THR A 819 -11.57 -39.74 2.09
C THR A 819 -10.71 -40.98 1.88
N GLY A 820 -9.91 -41.31 2.88
CA GLY A 820 -9.10 -42.52 2.89
C GLY A 820 -8.15 -42.66 1.71
N ASN A 821 -7.68 -41.56 1.11
CA ASN A 821 -6.56 -41.63 0.16
C ASN A 821 -5.30 -42.04 0.93
N ASP A 822 -4.33 -42.69 0.30
CA ASP A 822 -3.18 -43.27 0.95
C ASP A 822 -1.89 -42.90 0.22
N GLY A 823 -0.94 -42.35 0.93
CA GLY A 823 0.33 -41.87 0.37
C GLY A 823 1.44 -42.12 1.38
N LEU A 824 2.69 -41.95 0.97
CA LEU A 824 3.78 -42.00 1.94
C LEU A 824 3.73 -40.81 2.91
N THR A 825 3.26 -39.64 2.44
CA THR A 825 3.36 -38.39 3.22
C THR A 825 2.04 -37.66 3.41
N ALA A 826 1.15 -37.59 2.40
CA ALA A 826 -0.11 -36.87 2.59
C ALA A 826 -1.26 -37.27 1.64
N ASP A 827 -2.46 -36.73 1.87
CA ASP A 827 -3.56 -36.75 0.87
C ASP A 827 -3.23 -35.77 -0.27
N ILE A 828 -2.78 -34.55 0.09
CA ILE A 828 -2.30 -33.52 -0.83
C ILE A 828 -0.86 -33.15 -0.50
N TYR A 829 0.00 -33.11 -1.51
CA TYR A 829 1.38 -32.62 -1.40
C TYR A 829 1.55 -31.38 -2.28
N ASN A 830 1.86 -30.24 -1.68
CA ASN A 830 2.19 -29.00 -2.39
C ASN A 830 3.70 -28.74 -2.29
N GLN A 831 4.41 -28.82 -3.42
CA GLN A 831 5.86 -28.67 -3.48
C GLN A 831 6.30 -27.21 -3.29
N ASP A 832 7.61 -27.02 -3.08
CA ASP A 832 8.23 -25.69 -2.99
C ASP A 832 7.91 -24.83 -4.23
N GLU A 833 7.86 -23.51 -4.05
CA GLU A 833 7.46 -22.50 -5.05
C GLU A 833 6.02 -22.59 -5.58
N CYS A 834 5.25 -23.59 -5.16
CA CYS A 834 3.86 -23.81 -5.61
C CYS A 834 2.84 -23.10 -4.70
N ILE A 835 1.72 -22.66 -5.27
CA ILE A 835 0.66 -21.93 -4.55
C ILE A 835 -0.61 -22.79 -4.46
N ALA A 836 -1.12 -23.00 -3.25
CA ALA A 836 -2.37 -23.72 -3.01
C ALA A 836 -3.42 -22.87 -2.27
N TYR A 837 -4.65 -22.84 -2.79
CA TYR A 837 -5.83 -22.27 -2.13
C TYR A 837 -6.87 -23.37 -1.94
N ILE A 838 -7.20 -23.72 -0.71
CA ILE A 838 -8.15 -24.78 -0.40
C ILE A 838 -9.24 -24.22 0.49
N THR A 839 -10.47 -24.24 0.01
CA THR A 839 -11.59 -23.60 0.70
C THR A 839 -12.82 -24.49 0.81
N SER A 840 -13.55 -24.39 1.93
CA SER A 840 -14.84 -25.08 2.13
C SER A 840 -14.81 -26.58 1.84
N SER A 841 -13.66 -27.25 2.03
CA SER A 841 -13.44 -28.65 1.66
C SER A 841 -13.31 -29.56 2.88
N THR A 842 -13.58 -30.85 2.72
CA THR A 842 -13.61 -31.83 3.81
C THR A 842 -12.53 -32.89 3.63
N PHE A 843 -11.72 -33.15 4.66
CA PHE A 843 -10.74 -34.22 4.71
C PHE A 843 -11.18 -35.25 5.75
N LYS A 844 -11.23 -36.53 5.35
CA LYS A 844 -11.66 -37.66 6.19
C LYS A 844 -10.58 -38.74 6.22
N THR A 845 -9.74 -38.70 7.23
CA THR A 845 -8.66 -39.67 7.41
C THR A 845 -9.21 -40.95 8.07
N LEU A 846 -8.90 -42.10 7.48
CA LEU A 846 -9.23 -43.42 8.05
C LEU A 846 -8.02 -43.92 8.86
N SER A 847 -8.25 -44.33 10.10
CA SER A 847 -7.26 -44.55 11.17
C SER A 847 -6.22 -45.67 11.01
N ASN A 848 -6.18 -46.37 9.89
CA ASN A 848 -5.38 -47.59 9.76
C ASN A 848 -3.97 -47.36 9.18
N LYS A 849 -3.48 -46.12 9.18
CA LYS A 849 -2.17 -45.78 8.61
C LYS A 849 -1.06 -45.93 9.65
N ASN A 850 -0.23 -46.97 9.50
CA ASN A 850 0.92 -47.28 10.37
C ASN A 850 2.13 -46.34 10.17
N TYR A 851 1.92 -45.13 9.64
CA TYR A 851 3.00 -44.18 9.35
C TYR A 851 3.05 -43.11 10.44
N ASN A 852 4.20 -42.98 11.10
CA ASN A 852 4.42 -42.00 12.17
C ASN A 852 4.38 -40.52 11.70
N PHE A 853 4.26 -40.25 10.38
CA PHE A 853 4.39 -38.92 9.77
C PHE A 853 3.47 -38.70 8.54
N TYR A 854 2.20 -39.07 8.64
CA TYR A 854 1.23 -38.87 7.56
C TYR A 854 0.32 -37.65 7.82
N TYR A 855 0.16 -36.77 6.83
CA TYR A 855 -0.63 -35.54 6.92
C TYR A 855 -1.85 -35.57 5.98
N ASP A 856 -2.94 -34.84 6.27
CA ASP A 856 -3.95 -34.59 5.23
C ASP A 856 -3.38 -33.66 4.16
N ILE A 857 -2.53 -32.70 4.56
CA ILE A 857 -1.84 -31.80 3.65
C ILE A 857 -0.38 -31.65 4.07
N LEU A 858 0.54 -31.88 3.14
CA LEU A 858 1.95 -31.52 3.28
C LEU A 858 2.25 -30.35 2.35
N ASN A 859 2.66 -29.21 2.91
CA ASN A 859 2.97 -28.00 2.18
C ASN A 859 4.43 -27.56 2.37
N LEU A 860 5.16 -27.44 1.25
CA LEU A 860 6.48 -26.82 1.16
C LEU A 860 6.45 -25.47 0.44
N GLY A 861 5.30 -25.07 -0.12
CA GLY A 861 5.09 -23.82 -0.86
C GLY A 861 4.24 -22.79 -0.09
N TYR A 862 3.45 -21.97 -0.80
CA TYR A 862 2.45 -21.10 -0.16
C TYR A 862 1.11 -21.83 -0.07
N ILE A 863 0.43 -21.72 1.08
CA ILE A 863 -0.92 -22.26 1.22
C ILE A 863 -1.88 -21.33 1.97
N GLU A 864 -3.11 -21.24 1.48
CA GLU A 864 -4.24 -20.64 2.19
C GLU A 864 -5.35 -21.69 2.36
N LEU A 865 -5.70 -21.98 3.61
CA LEU A 865 -6.79 -22.88 3.99
C LEU A 865 -7.91 -22.06 4.61
N ASN A 866 -9.08 -22.04 4.00
CA ASN A 866 -10.23 -21.28 4.52
C ASN A 866 -11.51 -22.11 4.64
N ASN A 867 -12.12 -22.17 5.83
CA ASN A 867 -13.42 -22.81 6.06
C ASN A 867 -13.44 -24.32 5.74
N ASN A 868 -12.32 -25.04 5.90
CA ASN A 868 -12.26 -26.48 5.64
C ASN A 868 -12.61 -27.29 6.89
N LEU A 869 -13.01 -28.56 6.70
CA LEU A 869 -13.34 -29.51 7.76
C LEU A 869 -12.37 -30.70 7.73
N PHE A 870 -11.62 -30.93 8.80
CA PHE A 870 -10.73 -32.09 8.96
C PHE A 870 -11.33 -33.07 9.99
N GLN A 871 -11.53 -34.33 9.59
CA GLN A 871 -12.18 -35.35 10.41
C GLN A 871 -11.35 -36.64 10.47
N VAL A 872 -11.10 -37.13 11.69
CA VAL A 872 -10.40 -38.41 11.90
C VAL A 872 -11.33 -39.39 12.60
N SER A 873 -11.60 -40.54 11.97
CA SER A 873 -12.41 -41.61 12.55
C SER A 873 -11.51 -42.65 13.24
N ARG A 874 -11.49 -42.66 14.59
CA ARG A 874 -10.89 -43.67 15.51
C ARG A 874 -9.35 -43.76 15.59
N SER A 875 -8.65 -42.95 16.38
CA SER A 875 -7.26 -43.25 16.79
C SER A 875 -7.22 -43.64 18.28
N ASN A 876 -6.81 -44.88 18.58
CA ASN A 876 -6.64 -45.34 19.95
C ASN A 876 -5.28 -44.98 20.56
N TYR A 877 -4.28 -44.46 19.84
CA TYR A 877 -2.94 -44.34 20.43
C TYR A 877 -2.02 -43.18 20.03
N TYR A 878 -2.31 -42.32 19.05
CA TYR A 878 -1.39 -41.21 18.73
C TYR A 878 -2.10 -39.94 18.23
N TYR A 879 -1.57 -38.78 18.62
CA TYR A 879 -1.93 -37.46 18.09
C TYR A 879 -1.56 -37.42 16.60
N TYR A 880 -2.53 -37.09 15.73
CA TYR A 880 -2.32 -36.97 14.29
C TYR A 880 -2.02 -35.51 13.94
N ASP A 881 -0.92 -35.25 13.24
CA ASP A 881 -0.61 -33.93 12.68
C ASP A 881 -1.27 -33.82 11.30
N LEU A 882 -2.19 -32.87 11.14
CA LEU A 882 -3.02 -32.79 9.92
C LEU A 882 -2.36 -32.03 8.78
N ILE A 883 -1.56 -31.03 9.14
CA ILE A 883 -0.91 -30.14 8.19
C ILE A 883 0.57 -30.04 8.59
N TYR A 884 1.46 -30.46 7.67
CA TYR A 884 2.86 -30.09 7.73
C TYR A 884 3.09 -28.86 6.86
N ASN A 885 3.77 -27.87 7.42
CA ASN A 885 4.06 -26.64 6.70
C ASN A 885 5.47 -26.14 7.04
N ASP A 886 6.27 -25.89 6.01
CA ASP A 886 7.66 -25.39 6.12
C ASP A 886 7.80 -23.91 5.67
N ARG A 887 6.70 -23.28 5.22
CA ARG A 887 6.69 -21.91 4.66
C ARG A 887 5.49 -21.08 5.11
N THR A 888 5.07 -20.05 4.36
CA THR A 888 3.94 -19.19 4.76
C THR A 888 2.60 -19.91 4.56
N ALA A 889 1.83 -20.05 5.63
CA ALA A 889 0.47 -20.57 5.62
C ALA A 889 -0.52 -19.57 6.23
N TYR A 890 -1.72 -19.48 5.66
CA TYR A 890 -2.87 -18.75 6.22
C TYR A 890 -4.00 -19.73 6.52
N LEU A 891 -4.49 -19.77 7.76
CA LEU A 891 -5.41 -20.80 8.23
C LEU A 891 -6.68 -20.18 8.83
N LEU A 892 -7.61 -19.82 7.96
CA LEU A 892 -8.80 -19.05 8.33
C LEU A 892 -10.01 -19.98 8.57
N SER A 893 -10.63 -19.90 9.74
CA SER A 893 -11.94 -20.53 10.01
C SER A 893 -12.04 -22.05 9.73
N ASN A 894 -10.95 -22.81 9.81
CA ASN A 894 -10.97 -24.26 9.60
C ASN A 894 -11.50 -24.99 10.86
N THR A 895 -12.25 -26.08 10.65
CA THR A 895 -12.85 -26.92 11.71
C THR A 895 -12.14 -28.26 11.79
N TYR A 896 -11.85 -28.71 13.01
CA TYR A 896 -11.12 -29.94 13.29
C TYR A 896 -11.95 -30.82 14.24
N THR A 897 -12.25 -32.07 13.84
CA THR A 897 -13.05 -33.00 14.66
C THR A 897 -12.32 -34.34 14.84
N GLY A 898 -12.06 -34.73 16.10
CA GLY A 898 -11.34 -35.97 16.46
C GLY A 898 -10.20 -35.73 17.48
N ASN A 899 -9.43 -36.78 17.81
CA ASN A 899 -8.22 -36.68 18.65
C ASN A 899 -7.03 -36.16 17.80
N LEU A 900 -6.81 -34.83 17.77
CA LEU A 900 -5.93 -34.16 16.80
C LEU A 900 -4.86 -33.28 17.45
N LYS A 901 -3.66 -33.22 16.86
CA LYS A 901 -2.74 -32.08 16.98
C LYS A 901 -2.97 -31.20 15.74
N THR A 902 -3.19 -29.91 15.95
CA THR A 902 -3.69 -29.03 14.88
C THR A 902 -2.68 -28.79 13.76
N ILE A 903 -1.41 -28.50 14.09
CA ILE A 903 -0.37 -28.18 13.10
C ILE A 903 1.01 -28.58 13.66
N VAL A 904 1.85 -29.22 12.84
CA VAL A 904 3.31 -29.25 13.07
C VAL A 904 3.97 -28.32 12.06
N ASN A 905 4.57 -27.25 12.58
CA ASN A 905 5.11 -26.15 11.79
C ASN A 905 6.51 -25.79 12.29
N ASP A 906 7.52 -25.96 11.44
CA ASP A 906 8.89 -25.48 11.66
C ASP A 906 9.11 -24.07 11.04
N GLY A 907 8.08 -23.49 10.39
CA GLY A 907 8.08 -22.15 9.75
C GLY A 907 7.28 -21.05 10.49
N TYR A 908 7.28 -19.83 9.96
CA TYR A 908 6.62 -18.64 10.55
C TYR A 908 5.08 -18.69 10.39
N MET A 909 4.32 -18.76 11.49
CA MET A 909 2.87 -18.48 11.52
C MET A 909 2.61 -16.99 11.84
N ASP A 910 1.65 -16.37 11.14
CA ASP A 910 1.12 -15.05 11.50
C ASP A 910 0.35 -15.14 12.83
N ARG A 911 0.56 -14.18 13.73
CA ARG A 911 0.12 -14.26 15.15
C ARG A 911 -1.39 -14.02 15.35
N ASN A 912 -2.15 -13.90 14.26
CA ASN A 912 -3.58 -13.57 14.32
C ASN A 912 -4.50 -14.80 14.30
N ASP A 913 -3.97 -16.01 14.12
CA ASP A 913 -4.77 -17.25 14.17
C ASP A 913 -4.40 -18.06 15.42
N ARG A 914 -4.97 -17.70 16.57
CA ARG A 914 -5.03 -18.54 17.77
C ARG A 914 -6.42 -19.12 17.95
#